data_AF-A0A1V6XRR7-F1
#
_entry.id   AF-A0A1V6XRR7-F1
#
_cell.length_a   1.000
_cell.length_b   1.000
_cell.length_c   1.000
_cell.angle_alpha   90.00
_cell.angle_beta   90.00
_cell.angle_gamma   90.00
#
_symmetry.space_group_name_H-M   'P 1'
#
loop_
_entity.id
_entity.type
_entity.pdbx_description
1 polymer ?
#
loop_
_entity_poly.entity_id
_entity_poly.type
_entity_poly.pdbx_seq_one_letter_code
_entity_poly.pdbx_strand_id
1 'polypeptide(L)'
;MVEDSYTREEENYEDEELDETSFKSVKDAVLFAIDISSSMLTPRPSPDPKKHGDESPASAALKCAYHLMQQRIISNPHDMIGVLLYGTQSSKFYDENEDDRGDLSYPHCYLYTDLDVPSAQEVKQLRSLASPADADDEVRQVLEPSKEPVSMANMLFCANQIFTSKAPNFSSRRLFVVTDNDNPHADNKGMRSAATVRARDLYDLGVNIELFPISQADHEFDTSKFYDDIIYKTSPSDGDAPAYLQPDTNTSTAKGDGLSLLNSLLSSINSRSVPRRSLFSNVPLEIGPNLKISVNGYLLLKKQEPARSCFVWQGGETAQIAKGVTTLMSDDTGQEIEKSDIRKAYKFGGEQVSFTIEEQQALRSFGDPVIRIIGFKPLSALPFWANVKHPSFIYPSEEDYIGSTRVFSALHQKLLESKKLALVWFIPRRNASPVLAAMIAGAEKIDENGVQKIPPGMWIIPLPFADDVRQNPESTVHRAGDALNDAMRDVVRQLQLPKAVYDPSKYPNPSLQWHYRILQAIALDEDFPESPDDKTVPKYRQVHKRAGDYILKWAEELKLQASEMFGGSVAATSTLVKRGAKTEAAGEHPSKRVKVEDSEAGVEDEVKKCYAKGTVSKLTVAVLKEFLHAHGRATAGKKADLVDRVEQYFEQKI
;
A
#
# COMPACT_ATOMS: atom_id res chain seq x y z
N MET A 1 -24.08 6.19 28.22
CA MET A 1 -24.05 7.10 27.06
C MET A 1 -22.66 7.01 26.47
N VAL A 2 -22.46 5.98 25.65
CA VAL A 2 -21.26 5.76 24.84
C VAL A 2 -21.80 5.70 23.43
N GLU A 3 -21.35 6.63 22.59
CA GLU A 3 -21.79 6.75 21.20
C GLU A 3 -21.36 5.51 20.43
N ASP A 4 -22.37 4.76 19.99
CA ASP A 4 -22.28 3.60 19.13
C ASP A 4 -21.75 3.99 17.75
N SER A 5 -20.52 3.57 17.44
CA SER A 5 -19.99 3.53 16.08
C SER A 5 -20.01 2.08 15.59
N TYR A 6 -21.21 1.56 15.36
CA TYR A 6 -21.36 0.30 14.64
C TYR A 6 -21.17 0.53 13.15
N THR A 7 -20.52 -0.45 12.53
CA THR A 7 -20.33 -0.64 11.10
C THR A 7 -21.66 -0.42 10.38
N ARG A 8 -21.79 0.74 9.75
CA ARG A 8 -22.92 1.17 8.95
C ARG A 8 -22.80 0.54 7.56
N GLU A 9 -22.90 -0.78 7.49
CA GLU A 9 -22.75 -1.53 6.22
C GLU A 9 -23.98 -1.45 5.29
N GLU A 10 -25.07 -0.77 5.66
CA GLU A 10 -26.25 -0.65 4.78
C GLU A 10 -26.84 0.77 4.59
N GLU A 11 -26.20 1.84 5.06
CA GLU A 11 -26.71 3.23 4.86
C GLU A 11 -25.78 4.21 4.11
N ASN A 12 -24.62 3.79 3.62
CA ASN A 12 -23.78 4.62 2.76
C ASN A 12 -23.87 4.17 1.29
N TYR A 13 -24.96 4.52 0.62
CA TYR A 13 -25.02 4.46 -0.85
C TYR A 13 -24.33 5.68 -1.51
N GLU A 14 -23.81 6.64 -0.73
CA GLU A 14 -23.08 7.83 -1.24
C GLU A 14 -21.56 7.66 -1.32
N ASP A 15 -21.02 6.54 -0.87
CA ASP A 15 -19.68 6.09 -1.23
C ASP A 15 -19.71 4.56 -1.26
N GLU A 16 -20.28 4.00 -2.33
CA GLU A 16 -19.75 2.72 -2.81
C GLU A 16 -18.34 3.02 -3.35
N GLU A 17 -17.41 3.30 -2.42
CA GLU A 17 -16.05 2.85 -2.63
C GLU A 17 -16.16 1.42 -3.15
N LEU A 18 -15.34 1.08 -4.15
CA LEU A 18 -15.06 -0.31 -4.50
C LEU A 18 -15.21 -1.13 -3.22
N ASP A 19 -16.03 -2.18 -3.24
CA ASP A 19 -16.16 -3.06 -2.10
C ASP A 19 -14.78 -3.73 -1.92
N GLU A 20 -13.84 -2.96 -1.36
CA GLU A 20 -12.47 -3.31 -1.01
C GLU A 20 -12.49 -4.35 0.12
N THR A 21 -13.69 -4.63 0.63
CA THR A 21 -14.08 -5.66 1.58
C THR A 21 -14.52 -6.97 0.90
N SER A 22 -14.93 -6.99 -0.39
CA SER A 22 -14.99 -8.23 -1.19
C SER A 22 -13.61 -8.68 -1.70
N PHE A 23 -12.55 -8.29 -0.98
CA PHE A 23 -11.38 -9.14 -0.79
C PHE A 23 -11.82 -10.44 -0.09
N LYS A 24 -12.44 -11.38 -0.82
CA LYS A 24 -12.54 -12.76 -0.33
C LYS A 24 -11.12 -13.20 0.02
N SER A 25 -10.86 -13.48 1.29
CA SER A 25 -9.58 -14.03 1.74
C SER A 25 -9.40 -15.38 1.07
N VAL A 26 -8.65 -15.37 -0.03
CA VAL A 26 -8.21 -16.59 -0.70
C VAL A 26 -7.30 -17.30 0.29
N LYS A 27 -7.76 -18.45 0.80
CA LYS A 27 -6.99 -19.26 1.74
C LYS A 27 -5.74 -19.76 1.04
N ASP A 28 -4.60 -19.51 1.66
CA ASP A 28 -3.28 -19.85 1.13
C ASP A 28 -2.66 -20.96 1.97
N ALA A 29 -2.08 -21.98 1.34
CA ALA A 29 -1.39 -23.07 2.01
C ALA A 29 0.09 -23.07 1.62
N VAL A 30 0.97 -22.86 2.60
CA VAL A 30 2.42 -22.75 2.39
C VAL A 30 3.15 -23.81 3.20
N LEU A 31 3.95 -24.64 2.52
CA LEU A 31 4.82 -25.62 3.18
C LEU A 31 6.28 -25.19 2.99
N PHE A 32 7.00 -24.97 4.09
CA PHE A 32 8.44 -24.75 4.07
C PHE A 32 9.16 -26.11 4.07
N ALA A 33 9.93 -26.40 3.02
CA ALA A 33 10.87 -27.51 2.95
C ALA A 33 12.29 -26.97 3.14
N ILE A 34 12.88 -27.19 4.32
CA ILE A 34 14.21 -26.68 4.69
C ILE A 34 15.23 -27.81 4.69
N ASP A 35 16.32 -27.61 3.95
CA ASP A 35 17.46 -28.53 3.89
C ASP A 35 18.32 -28.45 5.16
N ILE A 36 18.47 -29.59 5.83
CA ILE A 36 19.34 -29.79 6.99
C ILE A 36 20.55 -30.61 6.53
N SER A 37 21.45 -29.96 5.80
CA SER A 37 22.74 -30.51 5.41
C SER A 37 23.85 -30.00 6.33
N SER A 38 24.99 -30.70 6.37
CA SER A 38 26.15 -30.23 7.14
C SER A 38 26.61 -28.84 6.69
N SER A 39 26.47 -28.50 5.40
CA SER A 39 26.81 -27.19 4.85
C SER A 39 25.79 -26.11 5.25
N MET A 40 24.49 -26.42 5.23
CA MET A 40 23.43 -25.51 5.71
C MET A 40 23.52 -25.20 7.21
N LEU A 41 24.11 -26.08 8.01
CA LEU A 41 24.33 -25.89 9.44
C LEU A 41 25.63 -25.15 9.77
N THR A 42 26.55 -24.99 8.82
CA THR A 42 27.80 -24.23 9.07
C THR A 42 27.52 -22.73 9.28
N PRO A 43 27.94 -22.13 10.41
CA PRO A 43 27.78 -20.69 10.63
C PRO A 43 28.63 -19.89 9.64
N ARG A 44 28.08 -18.78 9.14
CA ARG A 44 28.84 -17.88 8.26
C ARG A 44 29.64 -16.86 9.09
N PRO A 45 30.92 -16.63 8.79
CA PRO A 45 31.70 -15.62 9.50
C PRO A 45 31.15 -14.21 9.23
N SER A 46 30.84 -13.49 10.31
CA SER A 46 30.46 -12.07 10.26
C SER A 46 31.72 -11.18 10.18
N PRO A 47 31.76 -10.14 9.32
CA PRO A 47 32.82 -9.15 9.22
C PRO A 47 32.85 -8.16 10.40
N ASP A 48 31.82 -8.12 11.25
CA ASP A 48 31.77 -7.25 12.43
C ASP A 48 32.25 -8.00 13.70
N PRO A 49 33.43 -7.66 14.27
CA PRO A 49 34.01 -8.37 15.43
C PRO A 49 33.26 -8.14 16.76
N LYS A 50 32.19 -7.32 16.77
CA LYS A 50 31.31 -7.07 17.94
C LYS A 50 29.94 -7.73 17.82
N LYS A 51 29.61 -8.31 16.67
CA LYS A 51 28.40 -9.11 16.45
C LYS A 51 28.87 -10.49 16.00
N HIS A 52 29.06 -11.39 16.95
CA HIS A 52 29.17 -12.82 16.65
C HIS A 52 27.85 -13.27 16.04
N GLY A 53 27.74 -13.15 14.72
CA GLY A 53 26.64 -13.69 13.94
C GLY A 53 26.90 -15.17 13.72
N ASP A 54 26.73 -15.99 14.76
CA ASP A 54 26.77 -17.46 14.65
C ASP A 54 25.48 -17.98 13.98
N GLU A 55 25.03 -17.33 12.91
CA GLU A 55 23.81 -17.71 12.18
C GLU A 55 24.19 -18.59 10.99
N SER A 56 23.77 -19.85 11.06
CA SER A 56 23.84 -20.78 9.93
C SER A 56 22.72 -20.49 8.93
N PRO A 57 22.89 -20.84 7.65
CA PRO A 57 21.82 -20.76 6.65
C PRO A 57 20.52 -21.47 7.06
N ALA A 58 20.61 -22.64 7.71
CA ALA A 58 19.46 -23.36 8.24
C ALA A 58 18.75 -22.56 9.36
N SER A 59 19.52 -21.97 10.29
CA SER A 59 18.96 -21.08 11.31
C SER A 59 18.28 -19.88 10.64
N ALA A 60 18.91 -19.23 9.66
CA ALA A 60 18.30 -18.12 8.92
C ALA A 60 16.98 -18.52 8.22
N ALA A 61 16.91 -19.72 7.64
CA ALA A 61 15.69 -20.25 7.01
C ALA A 61 14.57 -20.49 8.03
N LEU A 62 14.89 -21.09 9.18
CA LEU A 62 13.95 -21.26 10.31
C LEU A 62 13.47 -19.92 10.86
N LYS A 63 14.38 -18.94 10.97
CA LYS A 63 14.03 -17.58 11.37
C LYS A 63 13.06 -16.92 10.39
N CYS A 64 13.27 -17.13 9.10
CA CYS A 64 12.36 -16.65 8.06
C CYS A 64 10.98 -17.33 8.16
N ALA A 65 10.93 -18.64 8.41
CA ALA A 65 9.68 -19.39 8.56
C ALA A 65 8.84 -18.88 9.75
N TYR A 66 9.44 -18.71 10.95
CA TYR A 66 8.68 -18.19 12.09
C TYR A 66 8.26 -16.73 11.88
N HIS A 67 9.09 -15.89 11.24
CA HIS A 67 8.73 -14.50 10.97
C HIS A 67 7.54 -14.42 10.00
N LEU A 68 7.50 -15.30 9.00
CA LEU A 68 6.36 -15.39 8.09
C LEU A 68 5.11 -15.90 8.80
N MET A 69 5.22 -16.90 9.69
CA MET A 69 4.11 -17.35 10.52
C MET A 69 3.56 -16.22 11.39
N GLN A 70 4.43 -15.47 12.08
CA GLN A 70 4.03 -14.30 12.87
C GLN A 70 3.29 -13.27 12.03
N GLN A 71 3.80 -12.95 10.84
CA GLN A 71 3.17 -12.00 9.93
C GLN A 71 1.81 -12.52 9.42
N ARG A 72 1.66 -13.83 9.22
CA ARG A 72 0.44 -14.45 8.66
C ARG A 72 -0.66 -14.63 9.68
N ILE A 73 -0.35 -14.99 10.93
CA ILE A 73 -1.30 -14.96 12.06
C ILE A 73 -2.03 -13.61 12.10
N ILE A 74 -1.28 -12.55 11.80
CA ILE A 74 -1.72 -11.17 11.91
C ILE A 74 -2.44 -10.68 10.65
N SER A 75 -1.92 -11.00 9.46
CA SER A 75 -2.42 -10.48 8.19
C SER A 75 -3.52 -11.32 7.54
N ASN A 76 -3.48 -12.66 7.70
CA ASN A 76 -4.41 -13.60 7.09
C ASN A 76 -4.64 -14.82 8.03
N PRO A 77 -5.63 -14.77 8.93
CA PRO A 77 -5.82 -15.79 9.98
C PRO A 77 -6.35 -17.15 9.46
N HIS A 78 -6.60 -17.29 8.16
CA HIS A 78 -7.10 -18.52 7.55
C HIS A 78 -6.05 -19.23 6.66
N ASP A 79 -4.85 -18.68 6.59
CA ASP A 79 -3.75 -19.31 5.86
C ASP A 79 -3.15 -20.45 6.68
N MET A 80 -2.78 -21.53 6.01
CA MET A 80 -2.12 -22.69 6.62
C MET A 80 -0.63 -22.65 6.33
N ILE A 81 0.19 -22.91 7.35
CA ILE A 81 1.64 -22.94 7.22
C ILE A 81 2.18 -24.21 7.87
N GLY A 82 2.98 -24.97 7.14
CA GLY A 82 3.72 -26.12 7.66
C GLY A 82 5.23 -25.96 7.53
N VAL A 83 5.99 -26.71 8.33
CA VAL A 83 7.46 -26.78 8.25
C VAL A 83 7.90 -28.24 8.19
N LEU A 84 8.50 -28.61 7.07
CA LEU A 84 9.12 -29.88 6.76
C LEU A 84 10.64 -29.69 6.72
N LEU A 85 11.37 -30.40 7.57
CA LEU A 85 12.81 -30.50 7.52
C LEU A 85 13.17 -31.75 6.73
N TYR A 86 14.11 -31.64 5.79
CA TYR A 86 14.63 -32.80 5.08
C TYR A 86 16.15 -32.79 5.14
N GLY A 87 16.77 -33.96 5.14
CA GLY A 87 18.21 -34.07 5.44
C GLY A 87 18.51 -34.49 6.88
N THR A 88 17.48 -34.71 7.70
CA THR A 88 17.64 -35.04 9.12
C THR A 88 17.95 -36.53 9.34
N GLN A 89 18.68 -36.83 10.41
CA GLN A 89 18.94 -38.22 10.82
C GLN A 89 17.67 -38.93 11.26
N SER A 90 16.83 -38.26 12.07
CA SER A 90 15.49 -38.74 12.45
C SER A 90 14.48 -38.47 11.33
N SER A 91 13.46 -39.31 11.26
CA SER A 91 12.36 -39.20 10.30
C SER A 91 11.06 -39.22 11.06
N LYS A 92 10.17 -38.27 10.77
CA LYS A 92 8.87 -38.16 11.46
C LYS A 92 7.82 -37.70 10.45
N PHE A 93 6.77 -38.49 10.26
CA PHE A 93 5.66 -38.16 9.36
C PHE A 93 4.35 -38.67 9.95
N TYR A 94 3.49 -37.76 10.42
CA TYR A 94 2.27 -38.10 11.19
C TYR A 94 2.52 -39.10 12.34
N ASP A 95 1.50 -39.77 12.87
CA ASP A 95 1.57 -40.70 14.03
C ASP A 95 2.41 -41.99 13.79
N GLU A 96 3.43 -41.96 12.92
CA GLU A 96 4.43 -43.03 12.80
C GLU A 96 5.49 -42.85 13.90
N ASN A 97 5.47 -43.72 14.91
CA ASN A 97 6.54 -43.83 15.91
C ASN A 97 7.79 -44.43 15.27
N GLU A 98 8.98 -43.98 15.66
CA GLU A 98 10.28 -44.55 15.23
C GLU A 98 10.44 -46.06 15.55
N ASP A 99 9.55 -46.62 16.38
CA ASP A 99 9.58 -48.02 16.85
C ASP A 99 8.83 -49.02 15.95
N ASP A 100 8.03 -48.58 14.97
CA ASP A 100 7.37 -49.50 14.06
C ASP A 100 8.34 -49.96 12.96
N ARG A 101 8.71 -51.25 13.01
CA ARG A 101 9.61 -51.95 12.07
C ARG A 101 9.03 -52.12 10.65
N GLY A 102 8.19 -51.19 10.21
CA GLY A 102 7.80 -51.02 8.81
C GLY A 102 8.79 -50.12 8.10
N ASP A 103 8.88 -50.24 6.77
CA ASP A 103 9.60 -49.27 5.93
C ASP A 103 9.09 -47.86 6.30
N LEU A 104 9.96 -46.99 6.83
CA LEU A 104 9.62 -45.58 7.09
C LEU A 104 8.99 -45.00 5.83
N SER A 105 7.77 -44.45 5.90
CA SER A 105 7.06 -43.94 4.72
C SER A 105 7.90 -42.90 3.96
N TYR A 106 8.72 -42.13 4.68
CA TYR A 106 9.61 -41.11 4.12
C TYR A 106 10.94 -41.01 4.91
N PRO A 107 12.01 -41.70 4.50
CA PRO A 107 13.30 -41.61 5.19
C PRO A 107 13.91 -40.20 5.05
N HIS A 108 14.53 -39.72 6.13
CA HIS A 108 15.21 -38.43 6.29
C HIS A 108 14.33 -37.20 6.05
N CYS A 109 13.02 -37.35 6.28
CA CYS A 109 12.04 -36.27 6.27
C CYS A 109 11.41 -36.16 7.66
N TYR A 110 11.51 -34.99 8.27
CA TYR A 110 10.96 -34.69 9.59
C TYR A 110 9.93 -33.56 9.47
N LEU A 111 8.65 -33.89 9.63
CA LEU A 111 7.57 -32.93 9.72
C LEU A 111 7.57 -32.30 11.12
N TYR A 112 8.11 -31.08 11.22
CA TYR A 112 8.20 -30.36 12.49
C TYR A 112 6.87 -29.70 12.87
N THR A 113 6.25 -29.03 11.90
CA THR A 113 4.93 -28.41 12.04
C THR A 113 4.06 -28.88 10.90
N ASP A 114 2.92 -29.49 11.21
CA ASP A 114 1.93 -29.92 10.22
C ASP A 114 1.31 -28.71 9.50
N LEU A 115 0.70 -28.94 8.34
CA LEU A 115 0.07 -27.89 7.57
C LEU A 115 -1.29 -27.52 8.20
N ASP A 116 -1.29 -26.51 9.07
CA ASP A 116 -2.48 -25.98 9.73
C ASP A 116 -2.38 -24.46 9.97
N VAL A 117 -3.44 -23.87 10.53
CA VAL A 117 -3.45 -22.45 10.93
C VAL A 117 -2.43 -22.26 12.06
N PRO A 118 -1.42 -21.38 11.86
CA PRO A 118 -0.31 -21.26 12.78
C PRO A 118 -0.77 -20.84 14.19
N SER A 119 -0.37 -21.62 15.20
CA SER A 119 -0.66 -21.34 16.60
C SER A 119 0.49 -20.58 17.30
N ALA A 120 0.17 -19.84 18.36
CA ALA A 120 1.21 -19.15 19.14
C ALA A 120 2.22 -20.13 19.76
N GLN A 121 1.81 -21.36 20.06
CA GLN A 121 2.67 -22.41 20.60
C GLN A 121 3.68 -22.90 19.55
N GLU A 122 3.24 -23.16 18.32
CA GLU A 122 4.14 -23.54 17.21
C GLU A 122 5.16 -22.45 16.92
N VAL A 123 4.76 -21.17 16.97
CA VAL A 123 5.68 -20.05 16.81
C VAL A 123 6.74 -20.03 17.92
N LYS A 124 6.38 -20.34 19.17
CA LYS A 124 7.34 -20.46 20.28
C LYS A 124 8.32 -21.62 20.05
N GLN A 125 7.83 -22.77 19.60
CA GLN A 125 8.63 -23.95 19.29
C GLN A 125 9.61 -23.72 18.13
N LEU A 126 9.15 -23.11 17.03
CA LEU A 126 10.03 -22.74 15.92
C LEU A 126 11.06 -21.68 16.32
N ARG A 127 10.70 -20.76 17.23
CA ARG A 127 11.65 -19.76 17.76
C ARG A 127 12.74 -20.39 18.60
N SER A 128 12.42 -21.37 19.46
CA SER A 128 13.45 -22.08 20.22
C SER A 128 14.35 -22.93 19.31
N LEU A 129 13.78 -23.58 18.28
CA LEU A 129 14.55 -24.30 17.26
C LEU A 129 15.50 -23.39 16.47
N ALA A 130 15.08 -22.17 16.14
CA ALA A 130 15.86 -21.23 15.34
C ALA A 130 17.02 -20.56 16.12
N SER A 131 16.98 -20.57 17.45
CA SER A 131 17.96 -19.93 18.35
C SER A 131 18.80 -20.98 19.10
N PRO A 132 20.07 -21.21 18.70
CA PRO A 132 20.91 -22.26 19.31
C PRO A 132 21.18 -22.09 20.81
N ALA A 133 21.04 -20.85 21.31
CA ALA A 133 21.23 -20.47 22.71
C ALA A 133 20.03 -20.86 23.61
N ASP A 134 18.84 -21.00 23.03
CA ASP A 134 17.57 -21.26 23.74
C ASP A 134 17.02 -22.67 23.43
N ALA A 135 17.72 -23.47 22.62
CA ALA A 135 17.28 -24.79 22.21
C ALA A 135 17.62 -25.86 23.27
N ASP A 136 16.60 -26.57 23.77
CA ASP A 136 16.75 -27.76 24.60
C ASP A 136 17.54 -28.85 23.85
N ASP A 137 18.23 -29.74 24.58
CA ASP A 137 19.06 -30.79 23.98
C ASP A 137 18.28 -31.76 23.07
N GLU A 138 16.97 -31.94 23.31
CA GLU A 138 16.06 -32.72 22.44
C GLU A 138 15.80 -32.04 21.09
N VAL A 139 15.78 -30.70 21.06
CA VAL A 139 15.55 -29.90 19.86
C VAL A 139 16.80 -29.86 18.97
N ARG A 140 18.00 -30.01 19.57
CA ARG A 140 19.26 -30.15 18.84
C ARG A 140 19.37 -31.48 18.10
N GLN A 141 18.81 -32.57 18.64
CA GLN A 141 18.79 -33.88 17.98
C GLN A 141 17.99 -33.86 16.66
N VAL A 142 16.97 -33.00 16.55
CA VAL A 142 16.17 -32.86 15.32
C VAL A 142 16.97 -32.21 14.18
N LEU A 143 17.96 -31.39 14.51
CA LEU A 143 18.82 -30.71 13.53
C LEU A 143 20.10 -31.49 13.19
N GLU A 144 20.18 -32.77 13.57
CA GLU A 144 21.32 -33.61 13.21
C GLU A 144 21.24 -34.02 11.72
N PRO A 145 22.26 -33.70 10.90
CA PRO A 145 22.25 -34.04 9.49
C PRO A 145 22.44 -35.54 9.29
N SER A 146 21.69 -36.12 8.37
CA SER A 146 21.82 -37.51 7.95
C SER A 146 23.17 -37.76 7.28
N LYS A 147 23.69 -38.97 7.47
CA LYS A 147 24.88 -39.48 6.74
C LYS A 147 24.52 -39.97 5.34
N GLU A 148 23.24 -40.28 5.09
CA GLU A 148 22.74 -40.76 3.80
C GLU A 148 22.06 -39.62 3.02
N PRO A 149 22.26 -39.57 1.69
CA PRO A 149 21.68 -38.51 0.87
C PRO A 149 20.16 -38.68 0.74
N VAL A 150 19.42 -37.61 1.01
CA VAL A 150 17.95 -37.63 0.94
C VAL A 150 17.47 -37.68 -0.50
N SER A 151 16.54 -38.59 -0.79
CA SER A 151 15.84 -38.66 -2.06
C SER A 151 14.90 -37.47 -2.22
N MET A 152 15.13 -36.64 -3.25
CA MET A 152 14.27 -35.49 -3.55
C MET A 152 12.86 -35.96 -3.94
N ALA A 153 12.75 -37.13 -4.58
CA ALA A 153 11.46 -37.75 -4.86
C ALA A 153 10.66 -38.05 -3.58
N ASN A 154 11.32 -38.43 -2.48
CA ASN A 154 10.64 -38.70 -1.21
C ASN A 154 10.14 -37.41 -0.56
N MET A 155 10.96 -36.34 -0.56
CA MET A 155 10.53 -35.04 -0.04
C MET A 155 9.33 -34.48 -0.83
N LEU A 156 9.39 -34.52 -2.17
CA LEU A 156 8.29 -34.05 -3.02
C LEU A 156 7.04 -34.91 -2.86
N PHE A 157 7.18 -36.23 -2.66
CA PHE A 157 6.05 -37.12 -2.41
C PHE A 157 5.43 -36.89 -1.03
N CYS A 158 6.26 -36.64 0.00
CA CYS A 158 5.84 -36.23 1.33
C CYS A 158 5.02 -34.93 1.27
N ALA A 159 5.53 -33.91 0.57
CA ALA A 159 4.80 -32.66 0.34
C ALA A 159 3.46 -32.89 -0.37
N ASN A 160 3.41 -33.76 -1.37
CA ASN A 160 2.18 -34.10 -2.10
C ASN A 160 1.10 -34.69 -1.16
N GLN A 161 1.49 -35.62 -0.27
CA GLN A 161 0.56 -36.17 0.73
C GLN A 161 0.03 -35.10 1.68
N ILE A 162 0.90 -34.21 2.18
CA ILE A 162 0.49 -33.12 3.09
C ILE A 162 -0.54 -32.21 2.42
N PHE A 163 -0.29 -31.78 1.18
CA PHE A 163 -1.24 -30.92 0.45
C PHE A 163 -2.56 -31.62 0.15
N THR A 164 -2.52 -32.92 -0.19
CA THR A 164 -3.71 -33.70 -0.48
C THR A 164 -4.57 -33.95 0.76
N SER A 165 -3.94 -34.17 1.92
CA SER A 165 -4.65 -34.47 3.17
C SER A 165 -5.22 -33.21 3.85
N LYS A 166 -4.44 -32.14 3.93
CA LYS A 166 -4.77 -30.94 4.72
C LYS A 166 -5.31 -29.78 3.90
N ALA A 167 -4.87 -29.62 2.65
CA ALA A 167 -5.21 -28.48 1.81
C ALA A 167 -5.98 -28.81 0.51
N PRO A 168 -6.90 -29.80 0.45
CA PRO A 168 -7.57 -30.18 -0.81
C PRO A 168 -8.52 -29.11 -1.36
N ASN A 169 -9.00 -28.18 -0.52
CA ASN A 169 -9.92 -27.11 -0.90
C ASN A 169 -9.23 -25.73 -0.98
N PHE A 170 -7.91 -25.69 -0.92
CA PHE A 170 -7.15 -24.44 -1.05
C PHE A 170 -6.90 -24.15 -2.52
N SER A 171 -7.18 -22.90 -2.91
CA SER A 171 -6.98 -22.39 -4.27
C SER A 171 -5.53 -21.96 -4.54
N SER A 172 -4.74 -21.72 -3.49
CA SER A 172 -3.31 -21.42 -3.58
C SER A 172 -2.55 -22.40 -2.69
N ARG A 173 -1.66 -23.19 -3.30
CA ARG A 173 -0.79 -24.16 -2.61
C ARG A 173 0.64 -23.93 -3.08
N ARG A 174 1.58 -23.76 -2.14
CA ARG A 174 2.96 -23.43 -2.46
C ARG A 174 3.95 -24.21 -1.61
N LEU A 175 4.96 -24.75 -2.25
CA LEU A 175 6.08 -25.44 -1.62
C LEU A 175 7.32 -24.56 -1.71
N PHE A 176 7.80 -24.06 -0.57
CA PHE A 176 9.02 -23.26 -0.48
C PHE A 176 10.21 -24.15 -0.18
N VAL A 177 11.09 -24.36 -1.16
CA VAL A 177 12.29 -25.18 -1.01
C VAL A 177 13.48 -24.28 -0.71
N VAL A 178 14.09 -24.45 0.46
CA VAL A 178 15.29 -23.71 0.89
C VAL A 178 16.46 -24.67 0.97
N THR A 179 17.51 -24.45 0.17
CA THR A 179 18.66 -25.38 0.05
C THR A 179 19.89 -24.68 -0.50
N ASP A 180 21.06 -25.19 -0.14
CA ASP A 180 22.36 -24.82 -0.71
C ASP A 180 22.91 -25.83 -1.72
N ASN A 181 22.22 -26.97 -1.91
CA ASN A 181 22.62 -28.01 -2.84
C ASN A 181 21.97 -27.80 -4.20
N ASP A 182 22.79 -27.44 -5.19
CA ASP A 182 22.34 -27.12 -6.56
C ASP A 182 22.10 -28.35 -7.45
N ASN A 183 22.64 -29.52 -7.07
CA ASN A 183 22.61 -30.72 -7.87
C ASN A 183 22.39 -31.99 -7.03
N PRO A 184 21.23 -32.11 -6.35
CA PRO A 184 20.88 -33.33 -5.64
C PRO A 184 20.81 -34.51 -6.62
N HIS A 185 21.32 -35.68 -6.19
CA HIS A 185 21.39 -36.90 -7.01
C HIS A 185 22.28 -36.75 -8.26
N ALA A 186 23.43 -36.10 -8.12
CA ALA A 186 24.40 -35.86 -9.19
C ALA A 186 24.66 -37.11 -10.05
N ASP A 187 24.92 -38.24 -9.40
CA ASP A 187 25.38 -39.49 -10.01
C ASP A 187 24.24 -40.45 -10.41
N ASN A 188 23.01 -40.23 -9.94
CA ASN A 188 21.91 -41.20 -10.09
C ASN A 188 20.75 -40.66 -10.95
N LYS A 189 20.81 -40.97 -12.25
CA LYS A 189 19.78 -40.58 -13.23
C LYS A 189 18.39 -41.10 -12.89
N GLY A 190 18.29 -42.28 -12.26
CA GLY A 190 17.01 -42.86 -11.84
C GLY A 190 16.30 -41.99 -10.81
N MET A 191 17.00 -41.59 -9.75
CA MET A 191 16.44 -40.72 -8.70
C MET A 191 16.09 -39.32 -9.22
N ARG A 192 16.87 -38.76 -10.15
CA ARG A 192 16.51 -37.50 -10.81
C ARG A 192 15.20 -37.61 -11.58
N SER A 193 15.06 -38.64 -12.42
CA SER A 193 13.84 -38.86 -13.19
C SER A 193 12.61 -39.06 -12.30
N ALA A 194 12.80 -39.76 -11.17
CA ALA A 194 11.74 -39.92 -10.17
C ALA A 194 11.35 -38.57 -9.55
N ALA A 195 12.32 -37.72 -9.20
CA ALA A 195 12.05 -36.38 -8.66
C ALA A 195 11.29 -35.50 -9.67
N THR A 196 11.66 -35.52 -10.96
CA THR A 196 10.94 -34.80 -12.02
C THR A 196 9.50 -35.26 -12.18
N VAL A 197 9.25 -36.58 -12.11
CA VAL A 197 7.88 -37.12 -12.15
C VAL A 197 7.08 -36.65 -10.94
N ARG A 198 7.65 -36.70 -9.73
CA ARG A 198 6.96 -36.23 -8.52
C ARG A 198 6.71 -34.72 -8.52
N ALA A 199 7.62 -33.94 -9.11
CA ALA A 199 7.41 -32.51 -9.32
C ALA A 199 6.24 -32.23 -10.26
N ARG A 200 6.08 -33.06 -11.31
CA ARG A 200 4.91 -33.01 -12.20
C ARG A 200 3.62 -33.30 -11.44
N ASP A 201 3.62 -34.35 -10.62
CA ASP A 201 2.44 -34.71 -9.83
C ASP A 201 1.98 -33.54 -8.93
N LEU A 202 2.94 -32.79 -8.35
CA LEU A 202 2.65 -31.58 -7.57
C LEU A 202 2.09 -30.44 -8.41
N TYR A 203 2.63 -30.22 -9.61
CA TYR A 203 2.13 -29.20 -10.53
C TYR A 203 0.71 -29.53 -11.01
N ASP A 204 0.43 -30.78 -11.36
CA ASP A 204 -0.90 -31.26 -11.74
C ASP A 204 -1.90 -31.15 -10.57
N LEU A 205 -1.43 -31.21 -9.32
CA LEU A 205 -2.22 -30.94 -8.10
C LEU A 205 -2.49 -29.43 -7.88
N GLY A 206 -1.86 -28.55 -8.65
CA GLY A 206 -1.92 -27.09 -8.49
C GLY A 206 -1.01 -26.54 -7.41
N VAL A 207 0.06 -27.26 -7.05
CA VAL A 207 1.09 -26.80 -6.11
C VAL A 207 2.23 -26.12 -6.86
N ASN A 208 2.51 -24.86 -6.51
CA ASN A 208 3.63 -24.12 -7.08
C ASN A 208 4.89 -24.35 -6.24
N ILE A 209 5.95 -24.89 -6.86
CA ILE A 209 7.26 -25.09 -6.22
C ILE A 209 8.09 -23.82 -6.41
N GLU A 210 8.49 -23.20 -5.31
CA GLU A 210 9.35 -22.02 -5.29
C GLU A 210 10.69 -22.34 -4.62
N LEU A 211 11.78 -22.10 -5.34
CA LEU A 211 13.14 -22.31 -4.83
C LEU A 211 13.71 -21.01 -4.25
N PHE A 212 14.34 -21.17 -3.08
CA PHE A 212 15.16 -20.16 -2.40
C PHE A 212 16.60 -20.69 -2.32
N PRO A 213 17.41 -20.44 -3.36
CA PRO A 213 18.77 -20.97 -3.43
C PRO A 213 19.70 -20.22 -2.48
N ILE A 214 20.54 -20.94 -1.77
CA ILE A 214 21.56 -20.39 -0.87
C ILE A 214 22.94 -20.67 -1.46
N SER A 215 23.61 -19.62 -1.94
CA SER A 215 24.98 -19.73 -2.46
C SER A 215 26.00 -19.85 -1.33
N GLN A 216 26.96 -20.75 -1.45
CA GLN A 216 28.06 -20.89 -0.50
C GLN A 216 29.17 -19.87 -0.79
N ALA A 217 30.11 -19.68 0.15
CA ALA A 217 31.22 -18.73 -0.03
C ALA A 217 32.12 -19.09 -1.22
N ASP A 218 32.30 -20.40 -1.46
CA ASP A 218 33.19 -20.94 -2.49
C ASP A 218 32.43 -21.39 -3.77
N HIS A 219 31.10 -21.41 -3.73
CA HIS A 219 30.27 -21.95 -4.81
C HIS A 219 28.97 -21.16 -5.02
N GLU A 220 28.78 -20.65 -6.24
CA GLU A 220 27.55 -19.99 -6.66
C GLU A 220 26.50 -21.03 -7.07
N PHE A 221 25.26 -20.84 -6.62
CA PHE A 221 24.20 -21.83 -6.81
C PHE A 221 23.72 -21.83 -8.26
N ASP A 222 23.83 -22.97 -8.94
CA ASP A 222 23.46 -23.10 -10.36
C ASP A 222 22.14 -23.88 -10.52
N THR A 223 21.05 -23.15 -10.85
CA THR A 223 19.71 -23.77 -11.01
C THR A 223 19.62 -24.69 -12.22
N SER A 224 20.48 -24.49 -13.24
CA SER A 224 20.42 -25.22 -14.51
C SER A 224 20.77 -26.70 -14.39
N LYS A 225 21.43 -27.11 -13.29
CA LYS A 225 21.87 -28.49 -13.07
C LYS A 225 20.75 -29.46 -12.72
N PHE A 226 19.70 -28.99 -12.07
CA PHE A 226 18.62 -29.85 -11.55
C PHE A 226 17.28 -29.13 -11.42
N TYR A 227 17.24 -27.96 -10.78
CA TYR A 227 15.97 -27.31 -10.43
C TYR A 227 15.21 -26.72 -11.62
N ASP A 228 15.91 -26.38 -12.70
CA ASP A 228 15.29 -25.94 -13.96
C ASP A 228 14.32 -26.98 -14.57
N ASP A 229 14.54 -28.28 -14.29
CA ASP A 229 13.69 -29.39 -14.75
C ASP A 229 12.50 -29.68 -13.81
N ILE A 230 12.52 -29.14 -12.59
CA ILE A 230 11.53 -29.39 -11.53
C ILE A 230 10.60 -28.20 -11.34
N ILE A 231 11.14 -26.99 -11.48
CA ILE A 231 10.37 -25.76 -11.38
C ILE A 231 9.74 -25.49 -12.73
N TYR A 232 8.43 -25.73 -12.83
CA TYR A 232 7.68 -25.48 -14.06
C TYR A 232 7.73 -23.98 -14.42
N LYS A 233 8.41 -23.69 -15.52
CA LYS A 233 8.55 -22.34 -16.09
C LYS A 233 7.25 -21.97 -16.80
N THR A 234 6.84 -20.71 -16.66
CA THR A 234 5.70 -20.12 -17.37
C THR A 234 5.86 -20.34 -18.87
N SER A 235 5.04 -21.21 -19.47
CA SER A 235 4.90 -21.24 -20.93
C SER A 235 3.95 -20.11 -21.32
N PRO A 236 4.26 -19.29 -22.33
CA PRO A 236 3.37 -18.24 -22.84
C PRO A 236 1.99 -18.74 -23.32
N SER A 237 1.77 -20.06 -23.36
CA SER A 237 0.53 -20.71 -23.76
C SER A 237 -0.46 -20.97 -22.61
N ASP A 238 -0.06 -20.80 -21.35
CA ASP A 238 -0.89 -21.09 -20.18
C ASP A 238 -1.14 -19.82 -19.36
N GLY A 239 -2.36 -19.28 -19.47
CA GLY A 239 -2.78 -18.04 -18.81
C GLY A 239 -2.96 -18.17 -17.29
N ASP A 240 -3.08 -19.40 -16.78
CA ASP A 240 -3.25 -19.70 -15.35
C ASP A 240 -1.91 -19.99 -14.65
N ALA A 241 -0.81 -20.06 -15.41
CA ALA A 241 0.52 -20.29 -14.87
C ALA A 241 1.05 -19.03 -14.15
N PRO A 242 1.53 -19.15 -12.89
CA PRO A 242 2.12 -18.03 -12.18
C PRO A 242 3.32 -17.47 -12.96
N ALA A 243 3.35 -16.15 -13.12
CA ALA A 243 4.45 -15.48 -13.79
C ALA A 243 5.75 -15.68 -13.00
N TYR A 244 6.69 -16.41 -13.60
CA TYR A 244 8.02 -16.65 -13.07
C TYR A 244 8.81 -15.34 -13.08
N LEU A 245 8.99 -14.75 -11.89
CA LEU A 245 10.10 -13.85 -11.64
C LEU A 245 11.34 -14.73 -11.54
N GLN A 246 12.38 -14.45 -12.33
CA GLN A 246 13.64 -15.19 -12.24
C GLN A 246 14.04 -15.31 -10.76
N PRO A 247 14.40 -16.51 -10.25
CA PRO A 247 14.94 -16.64 -8.92
C PRO A 247 16.16 -15.73 -8.85
N ASP A 248 16.29 -15.06 -7.71
CA ASP A 248 17.36 -14.11 -7.43
C ASP A 248 18.70 -14.85 -7.42
N THR A 249 19.27 -15.18 -8.59
CA THR A 249 20.49 -15.99 -8.66
C THR A 249 21.76 -15.18 -8.43
N ASN A 250 21.70 -13.83 -8.39
CA ASN A 250 22.92 -13.03 -8.46
C ASN A 250 23.20 -12.15 -7.22
N THR A 251 24.34 -12.48 -6.60
CA THR A 251 25.29 -11.65 -5.81
C THR A 251 25.08 -11.35 -4.32
N SER A 252 23.86 -11.31 -3.75
CA SER A 252 23.71 -10.95 -2.32
C SER A 252 23.84 -12.14 -1.35
N THR A 253 23.51 -13.35 -1.80
CA THR A 253 23.55 -14.58 -0.96
C THR A 253 24.95 -15.17 -0.81
N ALA A 254 25.88 -14.92 -1.73
CA ALA A 254 27.24 -15.48 -1.68
C ALA A 254 28.23 -14.66 -0.82
N LYS A 255 28.00 -13.35 -0.65
CA LYS A 255 28.97 -12.41 -0.04
C LYS A 255 28.46 -11.66 1.19
N GLY A 256 27.26 -12.00 1.67
CA GLY A 256 26.62 -11.33 2.78
C GLY A 256 26.59 -12.15 4.08
N ASP A 257 26.61 -11.45 5.22
CA ASP A 257 26.42 -12.00 6.57
C ASP A 257 25.12 -12.81 6.68
N GLY A 258 25.02 -13.71 7.67
CA GLY A 258 23.78 -14.45 7.97
C GLY A 258 22.54 -13.56 8.09
N LEU A 259 22.70 -12.36 8.65
CA LEU A 259 21.63 -11.35 8.76
C LEU A 259 21.21 -10.75 7.40
N SER A 260 22.15 -10.60 6.47
CA SER A 260 21.84 -10.12 5.12
C SER A 260 21.15 -11.21 4.29
N LEU A 261 21.54 -12.47 4.48
CA LEU A 261 20.87 -13.63 3.92
C LEU A 261 19.43 -13.72 4.44
N LEU A 262 19.22 -13.57 5.75
CA LEU A 262 17.89 -13.53 6.37
C LEU A 262 17.04 -12.40 5.78
N ASN A 263 17.56 -11.18 5.68
CA ASN A 263 16.80 -10.05 5.11
C ASN A 263 16.50 -10.27 3.62
N SER A 264 17.42 -10.86 2.86
CA SER A 264 17.23 -11.22 1.46
C SER A 264 16.14 -12.28 1.30
N LEU A 265 16.19 -13.34 2.11
CA LEU A 265 15.17 -14.39 2.16
C LEU A 265 13.82 -13.83 2.55
N LEU A 266 13.72 -13.03 3.62
CA LEU A 266 12.48 -12.37 4.02
C LEU A 266 11.92 -11.48 2.89
N SER A 267 12.77 -10.75 2.18
CA SER A 267 12.34 -9.91 1.05
C SER A 267 11.84 -10.76 -0.12
N SER A 268 12.59 -11.80 -0.50
CA SER A 268 12.24 -12.69 -1.61
C SER A 268 10.95 -13.46 -1.30
N ILE A 269 10.85 -14.02 -0.10
CA ILE A 269 9.65 -14.68 0.41
C ILE A 269 8.46 -13.71 0.44
N ASN A 270 8.61 -12.50 1.00
CA ASN A 270 7.52 -11.52 1.04
C ASN A 270 7.04 -11.14 -0.36
N SER A 271 7.95 -11.00 -1.34
CA SER A 271 7.62 -10.66 -2.72
C SER A 271 6.79 -11.75 -3.42
N ARG A 272 6.92 -13.01 -2.98
CA ARG A 272 6.20 -14.17 -3.52
C ARG A 272 5.05 -14.64 -2.63
N SER A 273 4.97 -14.13 -1.41
CA SER A 273 4.01 -14.61 -0.41
C SER A 273 2.55 -14.26 -0.75
N VAL A 274 2.27 -13.26 -1.57
CA VAL A 274 0.89 -12.88 -1.92
C VAL A 274 0.61 -13.20 -3.39
N PRO A 275 -0.41 -14.03 -3.70
CA PRO A 275 -0.80 -14.28 -5.08
C PRO A 275 -1.27 -12.99 -5.75
N ARG A 276 -1.05 -12.86 -7.07
CA ARG A 276 -1.53 -11.70 -7.83
C ARG A 276 -3.07 -11.70 -7.82
N ARG A 277 -3.67 -10.64 -7.27
CA ARG A 277 -5.13 -10.49 -7.19
C ARG A 277 -5.56 -9.32 -8.07
N SER A 278 -6.37 -9.60 -9.09
CA SER A 278 -6.96 -8.57 -9.92
C SER A 278 -8.11 -7.88 -9.17
N LEU A 279 -8.14 -6.55 -9.25
CA LEU A 279 -9.26 -5.71 -8.82
C LEU A 279 -10.45 -5.85 -9.78
N PHE A 280 -10.14 -5.95 -11.07
CA PHE A 280 -11.10 -6.26 -12.13
C PHE A 280 -10.39 -7.12 -13.17
N SER A 281 -11.06 -8.16 -13.66
CA SER A 281 -10.53 -9.07 -14.67
C SER A 281 -11.26 -8.85 -16.00
N ASN A 282 -10.53 -9.05 -17.09
CA ASN A 282 -11.08 -9.11 -18.45
C ASN A 282 -11.91 -7.88 -18.85
N VAL A 283 -11.43 -6.69 -18.48
CA VAL A 283 -12.07 -5.44 -18.89
C VAL A 283 -11.55 -5.04 -20.27
N PRO A 284 -12.44 -4.74 -21.24
CA PRO A 284 -12.03 -4.33 -22.58
C PRO A 284 -11.42 -2.93 -22.56
N LEU A 285 -10.17 -2.82 -23.01
CA LEU A 285 -9.51 -1.56 -23.37
C LEU A 285 -9.81 -1.24 -24.83
N GLU A 286 -10.68 -0.25 -25.07
CA GLU A 286 -11.03 0.25 -26.40
C GLU A 286 -10.04 1.34 -26.82
N ILE A 287 -9.17 1.02 -27.78
CA ILE A 287 -8.20 1.98 -28.36
C ILE A 287 -8.87 2.78 -29.49
N GLY A 288 -9.79 2.14 -30.21
CA GLY A 288 -10.55 2.73 -31.31
C GLY A 288 -11.77 1.88 -31.64
N PRO A 289 -12.61 2.31 -32.60
CA PRO A 289 -13.78 1.53 -33.02
C PRO A 289 -13.32 0.15 -33.52
N ASN A 290 -13.89 -0.91 -32.94
CA ASN A 290 -13.56 -2.32 -33.19
C ASN A 290 -12.13 -2.77 -32.82
N LEU A 291 -11.32 -1.92 -32.19
CA LEU A 291 -10.00 -2.28 -31.67
C LEU A 291 -10.06 -2.35 -30.15
N LYS A 292 -10.33 -3.57 -29.64
CA LYS A 292 -10.40 -3.87 -28.22
C LYS A 292 -9.33 -4.88 -27.84
N ILE A 293 -8.74 -4.70 -26.67
CA ILE A 293 -7.84 -5.67 -26.05
C ILE A 293 -8.32 -5.96 -24.63
N SER A 294 -7.97 -7.11 -24.07
CA SER A 294 -8.31 -7.43 -22.68
C SER A 294 -7.20 -6.97 -21.73
N VAL A 295 -7.59 -6.35 -20.62
CA VAL A 295 -6.68 -5.97 -19.54
C VAL A 295 -7.25 -6.35 -18.18
N ASN A 296 -6.34 -6.73 -17.28
CA ASN A 296 -6.60 -6.96 -15.87
C ASN A 296 -6.10 -5.76 -15.07
N GLY A 297 -6.92 -5.30 -14.12
CA GLY A 297 -6.57 -4.25 -13.17
C GLY A 297 -6.08 -4.84 -11.85
N TYR A 298 -5.10 -4.21 -11.24
CA TYR A 298 -4.48 -4.59 -9.97
C TYR A 298 -4.37 -3.37 -9.06
N LEU A 299 -4.53 -3.59 -7.76
CA LEU A 299 -4.31 -2.57 -6.75
C LEU A 299 -2.96 -2.83 -6.06
N LEU A 300 -1.92 -2.10 -6.48
CA LEU A 300 -0.57 -2.26 -5.92
C LEU A 300 -0.40 -1.59 -4.55
N LEU A 301 -1.14 -0.52 -4.29
CA LEU A 301 -1.08 0.24 -3.05
C LEU A 301 -2.47 0.27 -2.42
N LYS A 302 -2.62 -0.41 -1.28
CA LYS A 302 -3.85 -0.40 -0.47
C LYS A 302 -3.53 0.19 0.90
N LYS A 303 -4.44 1.01 1.42
CA LYS A 303 -4.38 1.47 2.80
C LYS A 303 -4.64 0.27 3.71
N GLN A 304 -3.68 -0.04 4.59
CA GLN A 304 -3.88 -1.07 5.59
C GLN A 304 -4.59 -0.46 6.80
N GLU A 305 -5.67 -1.11 7.24
CA GLU A 305 -6.43 -0.74 8.43
C GLU A 305 -6.56 -1.94 9.35
N PRO A 306 -6.62 -1.75 10.68
CA PRO A 306 -6.81 -2.85 11.61
C PRO A 306 -8.23 -3.39 11.43
N ALA A 307 -8.35 -4.58 10.84
CA ALA A 307 -9.63 -5.26 10.69
C ALA A 307 -9.92 -6.15 11.91
N ARG A 308 -11.12 -6.02 12.48
CA ARG A 308 -11.61 -6.99 13.47
C ARG A 308 -12.00 -8.27 12.73
N SER A 309 -11.34 -9.38 13.05
CA SER A 309 -11.54 -10.66 12.34
C SER A 309 -12.81 -11.40 12.78
N CYS A 310 -13.17 -11.37 14.06
CA CYS A 310 -14.34 -12.09 14.57
C CYS A 310 -14.87 -11.53 15.89
N PHE A 311 -16.09 -11.91 16.23
CA PHE A 311 -16.63 -11.76 17.58
C PHE A 311 -16.34 -13.03 18.38
N VAL A 312 -15.88 -12.87 19.61
CA VAL A 312 -15.59 -13.99 20.51
C VAL A 312 -16.52 -13.91 21.71
N TRP A 313 -17.24 -14.99 21.97
CA TRP A 313 -18.03 -15.17 23.17
C TRP A 313 -17.15 -15.83 24.24
N GLN A 314 -16.95 -15.12 25.36
CA GLN A 314 -16.14 -15.56 26.51
C GLN A 314 -16.99 -15.96 27.72
N GLY A 315 -18.30 -16.16 27.55
CA GLY A 315 -19.22 -16.49 28.66
C GLY A 315 -19.17 -17.95 29.12
N GLY A 316 -18.39 -18.82 28.47
CA GLY A 316 -18.26 -20.24 28.77
C GLY A 316 -16.82 -20.67 29.07
N GLU A 317 -16.62 -21.96 29.32
CA GLU A 317 -15.31 -22.56 29.66
C GLU A 317 -14.31 -22.52 28.48
N THR A 318 -14.80 -22.43 27.25
CA THR A 318 -14.01 -22.23 26.03
C THR A 318 -14.48 -21.00 25.27
N ALA A 319 -13.53 -20.24 24.71
CA ALA A 319 -13.84 -19.12 23.85
C ALA A 319 -14.44 -19.62 22.53
N GLN A 320 -15.62 -19.12 22.14
CA GLN A 320 -16.32 -19.53 20.92
C GLN A 320 -16.46 -18.36 19.95
N ILE A 321 -16.35 -18.62 18.65
CA ILE A 321 -16.57 -17.61 17.61
C ILE A 321 -18.07 -17.39 17.44
N ALA A 322 -18.53 -16.15 17.64
CA ALA A 322 -19.91 -15.75 17.48
C ALA A 322 -20.20 -15.37 16.02
N LYS A 323 -21.28 -15.93 15.46
CA LYS A 323 -21.79 -15.58 14.13
C LYS A 323 -22.92 -14.55 14.28
N GLY A 324 -22.67 -13.31 13.85
CA GLY A 324 -23.69 -12.28 13.78
C GLY A 324 -24.68 -12.59 12.65
N VAL A 325 -25.98 -12.53 12.96
CA VAL A 325 -27.06 -12.58 11.97
C VAL A 325 -27.93 -11.36 12.22
N THR A 326 -28.09 -10.51 11.21
CA THR A 326 -28.96 -9.33 11.27
C THR A 326 -30.22 -9.64 10.49
N THR A 327 -31.37 -9.61 11.16
CA THR A 327 -32.68 -9.67 10.54
C THR A 327 -33.43 -8.38 10.80
N LEU A 328 -34.03 -7.81 9.75
CA LEU A 328 -34.90 -6.65 9.87
C LEU A 328 -36.31 -7.14 10.20
N MET A 329 -36.89 -6.58 11.27
CA MET A 329 -38.23 -6.92 11.72
C MET A 329 -39.13 -5.68 11.66
N SER A 330 -40.40 -5.87 11.32
CA SER A 330 -41.42 -4.82 11.40
C SER A 330 -41.75 -4.52 12.86
N ASP A 331 -41.72 -3.24 13.23
CA ASP A 331 -42.02 -2.79 14.61
C ASP A 331 -43.47 -3.13 15.03
N ASP A 332 -44.41 -3.04 14.08
CA ASP A 332 -45.84 -3.28 14.34
C ASP A 332 -46.22 -4.76 14.40
N THR A 333 -45.57 -5.61 13.59
CA THR A 333 -45.99 -7.02 13.39
C THR A 333 -45.00 -8.04 13.93
N GLY A 334 -43.75 -7.64 14.21
CA GLY A 334 -42.68 -8.54 14.61
C GLY A 334 -42.29 -9.56 13.55
N GLN A 335 -42.79 -9.43 12.31
CA GLN A 335 -42.45 -10.31 11.21
C GLN A 335 -41.13 -9.88 10.56
N GLU A 336 -40.36 -10.87 10.11
CA GLU A 336 -39.15 -10.63 9.33
C GLU A 336 -39.53 -10.03 7.97
N ILE A 337 -38.85 -8.94 7.61
CA ILE A 337 -39.10 -8.22 6.37
C ILE A 337 -38.12 -8.72 5.30
N GLU A 338 -38.65 -9.15 4.16
CA GLU A 338 -37.82 -9.50 3.01
C GLU A 338 -37.31 -8.26 2.27
N LYS A 339 -36.17 -8.38 1.57
CA LYS A 339 -35.58 -7.26 0.82
C LYS A 339 -36.50 -6.67 -0.25
N SER A 340 -37.46 -7.44 -0.75
CA SER A 340 -38.49 -7.00 -1.70
C SER A 340 -39.51 -6.04 -1.10
N ASP A 341 -39.75 -6.13 0.21
CA ASP A 341 -40.74 -5.31 0.92
C ASP A 341 -40.17 -3.96 1.37
N ILE A 342 -38.85 -3.81 1.26
CA ILE A 342 -38.14 -2.58 1.62
C ILE A 342 -38.10 -1.64 0.41
N ARG A 343 -38.63 -0.43 0.59
CA ARG A 343 -38.48 0.68 -0.36
C ARG A 343 -37.67 1.80 0.26
N LYS A 344 -36.70 2.31 -0.50
CA LYS A 344 -35.93 3.48 -0.06
C LYS A 344 -36.67 4.74 -0.45
N ALA A 345 -36.76 5.67 0.50
CA ALA A 345 -37.33 6.99 0.27
C ALA A 345 -36.35 8.07 0.69
N TYR A 346 -36.24 9.12 -0.12
CA TYR A 346 -35.45 10.31 0.19
C TYR A 346 -36.39 11.49 0.45
N LYS A 347 -36.11 12.24 1.50
CA LYS A 347 -36.93 13.40 1.89
C LYS A 347 -36.31 14.67 1.31
N PHE A 348 -37.02 15.32 0.40
CA PHE A 348 -36.62 16.59 -0.20
C PHE A 348 -37.74 17.63 -0.01
N GLY A 349 -37.42 18.77 0.61
CA GLY A 349 -38.38 19.88 0.73
C GLY A 349 -39.67 19.58 1.51
N GLY A 350 -39.73 18.49 2.28
CA GLY A 350 -40.94 18.05 2.99
C GLY A 350 -41.72 16.93 2.28
N GLU A 351 -41.42 16.66 1.01
CA GLU A 351 -41.98 15.53 0.26
C GLU A 351 -41.06 14.31 0.36
N GLN A 352 -41.65 13.12 0.32
CA GLN A 352 -40.93 11.85 0.30
C GLN A 352 -40.99 11.26 -1.11
N VAL A 353 -39.83 11.09 -1.73
CA VAL A 353 -39.70 10.45 -3.03
C VAL A 353 -39.17 9.03 -2.81
N SER A 354 -39.98 8.03 -3.13
CA SER A 354 -39.60 6.62 -3.03
C SER A 354 -39.07 6.10 -4.36
N PHE A 355 -38.03 5.27 -4.31
CA PHE A 355 -37.45 4.60 -5.46
C PHE A 355 -37.43 3.09 -5.23
N THR A 356 -37.69 2.34 -6.29
CA THR A 356 -37.44 0.89 -6.32
C THR A 356 -35.94 0.62 -6.48
N ILE A 357 -35.51 -0.59 -6.09
CA ILE A 357 -34.11 -1.02 -6.24
C ILE A 357 -33.69 -0.99 -7.71
N GLU A 358 -34.58 -1.41 -8.61
CA GLU A 358 -34.34 -1.43 -10.06
C GLU A 358 -34.17 -0.01 -10.63
N GLU A 359 -35.00 0.95 -10.21
CA GLU A 359 -34.87 2.35 -10.60
C GLU A 359 -33.54 2.95 -10.10
N GLN A 360 -33.14 2.64 -8.87
CA GLN A 360 -31.83 3.09 -8.35
C GLN A 360 -30.66 2.52 -9.15
N GLN A 361 -30.73 1.24 -9.54
CA GLN A 361 -29.72 0.61 -10.38
C GLN A 361 -29.69 1.21 -11.78
N ALA A 362 -30.87 1.47 -12.36
CA ALA A 362 -31.00 2.10 -13.67
C ALA A 362 -30.42 3.53 -13.69
N LEU A 363 -30.67 4.32 -12.63
CA LEU A 363 -30.10 5.68 -12.47
C LEU A 363 -28.57 5.68 -12.40
N ARG A 364 -27.95 4.57 -11.98
CA ARG A 364 -26.50 4.40 -11.87
C ARG A 364 -25.87 3.64 -13.05
N SER A 365 -26.67 3.14 -13.99
CA SER A 365 -26.17 2.34 -15.09
C SER A 365 -25.70 3.22 -16.25
N PHE A 366 -24.39 3.39 -16.38
CA PHE A 366 -23.76 4.18 -17.44
C PHE A 366 -23.16 3.31 -18.58
N GLY A 367 -23.42 2.01 -18.56
CA GLY A 367 -22.94 1.04 -19.55
C GLY A 367 -22.18 -0.14 -18.93
N ASP A 368 -21.69 -1.01 -19.80
CA ASP A 368 -20.82 -2.13 -19.41
C ASP A 368 -19.40 -1.65 -19.02
N PRO A 369 -18.65 -2.44 -18.22
CA PRO A 369 -17.28 -2.14 -17.86
C PRO A 369 -16.40 -1.95 -19.09
N VAL A 370 -15.69 -0.83 -19.15
CA VAL A 370 -14.84 -0.50 -20.30
C VAL A 370 -13.79 0.53 -19.90
N ILE A 371 -12.59 0.40 -20.46
CA ILE A 371 -11.58 1.44 -20.46
C ILE A 371 -11.50 1.97 -21.89
N ARG A 372 -12.09 3.12 -22.18
CA ARG A 372 -12.09 3.69 -23.54
C ARG A 372 -11.11 4.84 -23.64
N ILE A 373 -10.18 4.77 -24.59
CA ILE A 373 -9.26 5.88 -24.88
C ILE A 373 -10.04 6.98 -25.61
N ILE A 374 -10.09 8.17 -25.00
CA ILE A 374 -10.68 9.37 -25.59
C ILE A 374 -9.65 10.09 -26.46
N GLY A 375 -8.39 10.12 -26.03
CA GLY A 375 -7.31 10.76 -26.77
C GLY A 375 -6.00 10.80 -25.99
N PHE A 376 -4.97 11.45 -26.56
CA PHE A 376 -3.64 11.53 -25.95
C PHE A 376 -3.25 12.97 -25.65
N LYS A 377 -2.68 13.21 -24.47
CA LYS A 377 -2.15 14.52 -24.05
C LYS A 377 -0.68 14.40 -23.62
N PRO A 378 0.12 15.48 -23.66
CA PRO A 378 1.46 15.48 -23.08
C PRO A 378 1.42 15.19 -21.58
N LEU A 379 2.42 14.48 -21.05
CA LEU A 379 2.52 14.17 -19.62
C LEU A 379 2.58 15.44 -18.74
N SER A 380 3.17 16.52 -19.26
CA SER A 380 3.26 17.82 -18.57
C SER A 380 1.90 18.50 -18.34
N ALA A 381 0.84 18.06 -19.03
CA ALA A 381 -0.50 18.59 -18.84
C ALA A 381 -1.20 18.03 -17.60
N LEU A 382 -0.66 16.97 -16.99
CA LEU A 382 -1.20 16.38 -15.77
C LEU A 382 -0.64 17.11 -14.54
N PRO A 383 -1.47 17.82 -13.77
CA PRO A 383 -1.03 18.43 -12.52
C PRO A 383 -0.74 17.35 -11.47
N PHE A 384 0.27 17.57 -10.64
CA PHE A 384 0.59 16.66 -9.53
C PHE A 384 -0.58 16.50 -8.53
N TRP A 385 -1.37 17.56 -8.32
CA TRP A 385 -2.51 17.56 -7.40
C TRP A 385 -3.77 16.88 -7.95
N ALA A 386 -3.82 16.57 -9.25
CA ALA A 386 -5.02 16.06 -9.92
C ALA A 386 -5.26 14.56 -9.70
N ASN A 387 -4.88 14.05 -8.53
CA ASN A 387 -5.09 12.66 -8.13
C ASN A 387 -6.10 12.61 -6.98
N VAL A 388 -7.27 12.03 -7.21
CA VAL A 388 -8.35 11.96 -6.22
C VAL A 388 -8.30 10.66 -5.41
N LYS A 389 -7.95 9.55 -6.05
CA LYS A 389 -8.02 8.21 -5.47
C LYS A 389 -6.76 7.41 -5.79
N HIS A 390 -6.55 6.29 -5.11
CA HIS A 390 -5.42 5.41 -5.40
C HIS A 390 -5.40 5.01 -6.89
N PRO A 391 -4.23 5.01 -7.55
CA PRO A 391 -4.13 4.63 -8.95
C PRO A 391 -4.28 3.11 -9.13
N SER A 392 -4.98 2.69 -10.17
CA SER A 392 -5.09 1.28 -10.55
C SER A 392 -3.98 0.93 -11.55
N PHE A 393 -3.31 -0.20 -11.36
CA PHE A 393 -2.32 -0.71 -12.31
C PHE A 393 -2.98 -1.67 -13.29
N ILE A 394 -2.69 -1.57 -14.58
CA ILE A 394 -3.25 -2.47 -15.60
C ILE A 394 -2.16 -3.26 -16.31
N TYR A 395 -2.48 -4.51 -16.61
CA TYR A 395 -1.63 -5.46 -17.34
C TYR A 395 -2.46 -6.22 -18.38
N PRO A 396 -1.91 -6.59 -19.54
CA PRO A 396 -2.67 -7.30 -20.58
C PRO A 396 -3.09 -8.70 -20.13
N SER A 397 -4.23 -9.16 -20.63
CA SER A 397 -4.73 -10.54 -20.50
C SER A 397 -4.99 -11.09 -21.91
N GLU A 398 -4.63 -12.36 -22.16
CA GLU A 398 -4.94 -13.05 -23.43
C GLU A 398 -6.16 -13.96 -23.35
N GLU A 399 -6.86 -14.00 -22.21
CA GLU A 399 -8.00 -14.89 -21.98
C GLU A 399 -9.16 -14.63 -22.97
N ASP A 400 -9.54 -13.36 -23.16
CA ASP A 400 -10.63 -12.98 -24.06
C ASP A 400 -10.16 -12.72 -25.50
N TYR A 401 -9.05 -12.01 -25.67
CA TYR A 401 -8.55 -11.56 -26.96
C TYR A 401 -7.08 -11.95 -27.14
N ILE A 402 -6.82 -12.90 -28.03
CA ILE A 402 -5.47 -13.34 -28.40
C ILE A 402 -4.73 -12.18 -29.10
N GLY A 403 -3.51 -11.89 -28.66
CA GLY A 403 -2.69 -10.79 -29.19
C GLY A 403 -2.83 -9.46 -28.42
N SER A 404 -3.60 -9.45 -27.32
CA SER A 404 -3.70 -8.30 -26.42
C SER A 404 -2.35 -7.84 -25.89
N THR A 405 -1.46 -8.77 -25.50
CA THR A 405 -0.12 -8.48 -24.99
C THR A 405 0.73 -7.71 -26.00
N ARG A 406 0.66 -8.08 -27.27
CA ARG A 406 1.43 -7.44 -28.35
C ARG A 406 1.00 -6.00 -28.56
N VAL A 407 -0.31 -5.75 -28.60
CA VAL A 407 -0.87 -4.40 -28.80
C VAL A 407 -0.61 -3.53 -27.56
N PHE A 408 -0.81 -4.07 -26.36
CA PHE A 408 -0.53 -3.39 -25.11
C PHE A 408 0.95 -2.98 -25.01
N SER A 409 1.88 -3.89 -25.34
CA SER A 409 3.32 -3.63 -25.32
C SER A 409 3.71 -2.50 -26.29
N ALA A 410 3.17 -2.53 -27.51
CA ALA A 410 3.41 -1.47 -28.49
C ALA A 410 2.88 -0.10 -28.02
N LEU A 411 1.68 -0.07 -27.43
CA LEU A 411 1.09 1.16 -26.88
C LEU A 411 1.93 1.70 -25.70
N HIS A 412 2.33 0.82 -24.78
CA HIS A 412 3.15 1.13 -23.62
C HIS A 412 4.49 1.77 -24.02
N GLN A 413 5.22 1.13 -24.93
CA GLN A 413 6.50 1.63 -25.44
C GLN A 413 6.33 3.01 -26.10
N LYS A 414 5.28 3.20 -26.92
CA LYS A 414 5.05 4.48 -27.59
C LYS A 414 4.64 5.61 -26.65
N LEU A 415 3.86 5.32 -25.60
CA LEU A 415 3.53 6.31 -24.58
C LEU A 415 4.76 6.76 -23.78
N LEU A 416 5.67 5.83 -23.46
CA LEU A 416 6.94 6.13 -22.81
C LEU A 416 7.85 6.99 -23.69
N GLU A 417 8.08 6.58 -24.94
CA GLU A 417 8.94 7.32 -25.88
C GLU A 417 8.43 8.73 -26.15
N SER A 418 7.12 8.87 -26.35
CA SER A 418 6.50 10.17 -26.67
C SER A 418 6.20 11.05 -25.47
N LYS A 419 6.40 10.56 -24.24
CA LYS A 419 6.04 11.24 -22.98
C LYS A 419 4.59 11.76 -23.00
N LYS A 420 3.67 10.92 -23.47
CA LYS A 420 2.23 11.20 -23.54
C LYS A 420 1.46 10.33 -22.55
N LEU A 421 0.35 10.87 -22.06
CA LEU A 421 -0.67 10.14 -21.33
C LEU A 421 -1.88 9.93 -22.25
N ALA A 422 -2.64 8.85 -22.01
CA ALA A 422 -3.93 8.66 -22.65
C ALA A 422 -5.04 9.09 -21.68
N LEU A 423 -5.94 9.96 -22.13
CA LEU A 423 -7.15 10.28 -21.39
C LEU A 423 -8.16 9.15 -21.64
N VAL A 424 -8.63 8.52 -20.57
CA VAL A 424 -9.52 7.36 -20.65
C VAL A 424 -10.84 7.62 -19.94
N TRP A 425 -11.91 7.09 -20.51
CA TRP A 425 -13.20 6.89 -19.86
C TRP A 425 -13.17 5.54 -19.16
N PHE A 426 -13.21 5.55 -17.84
CA PHE A 426 -13.00 4.37 -17.01
C PHE A 426 -14.29 3.98 -16.29
N ILE A 427 -14.83 2.80 -16.63
CA ILE A 427 -15.93 2.14 -15.91
C ILE A 427 -15.39 0.79 -15.40
N PRO A 428 -15.11 0.66 -14.09
CA PRO A 428 -14.47 -0.55 -13.56
C PRO A 428 -15.42 -1.75 -13.45
N ARG A 429 -16.71 -1.53 -13.17
CA ARG A 429 -17.71 -2.59 -12.96
C ARG A 429 -19.09 -2.17 -13.46
N ARG A 430 -19.99 -3.14 -13.62
CA ARG A 430 -21.40 -2.88 -13.96
C ARG A 430 -22.03 -2.01 -12.86
N ASN A 431 -22.84 -1.04 -13.27
CA ASN A 431 -23.50 -0.08 -12.38
C ASN A 431 -22.56 0.85 -11.60
N ALA A 432 -21.28 0.96 -12.00
CA ALA A 432 -20.39 1.99 -11.50
C ALA A 432 -20.56 3.30 -12.28
N SER A 433 -20.38 4.42 -11.59
CA SER A 433 -20.26 5.71 -12.24
C SER A 433 -18.96 5.78 -13.06
N PRO A 434 -19.02 6.37 -14.27
CA PRO A 434 -17.85 6.53 -15.10
C PRO A 434 -16.93 7.61 -14.53
N VAL A 435 -15.63 7.36 -14.58
CA VAL A 435 -14.62 8.32 -14.13
C VAL A 435 -13.68 8.64 -15.28
N LEU A 436 -13.35 9.92 -15.45
CA LEU A 436 -12.28 10.33 -16.34
C LEU A 436 -10.94 10.03 -15.65
N ALA A 437 -10.06 9.32 -16.32
CA ALA A 437 -8.76 8.97 -15.77
C ALA A 437 -7.62 9.24 -16.75
N ALA A 438 -6.42 9.47 -16.22
CA ALA A 438 -5.19 9.55 -16.99
C ALA A 438 -4.49 8.19 -16.94
N MET A 439 -4.33 7.56 -18.11
CA MET A 439 -3.55 6.35 -18.28
C MET A 439 -2.11 6.70 -18.66
N ILE A 440 -1.16 6.29 -17.82
CA ILE A 440 0.27 6.62 -17.93
C ILE A 440 1.07 5.33 -18.02
N ALA A 441 2.00 5.25 -18.97
CA ALA A 441 2.92 4.12 -19.04
C ALA A 441 3.98 4.22 -17.93
N GLY A 442 4.06 3.19 -17.09
CA GLY A 442 5.08 3.03 -16.06
C GLY A 442 6.30 2.32 -16.63
N ALA A 443 7.48 2.93 -16.51
CA ALA A 443 8.73 2.25 -16.80
C ALA A 443 9.04 1.22 -15.71
N GLU A 444 9.58 0.08 -16.12
CA GLU A 444 10.08 -0.93 -15.19
C GLU A 444 11.22 -0.33 -14.34
N LYS A 445 11.12 -0.50 -13.03
CA LYS A 445 12.20 -0.14 -12.10
C LYS A 445 12.68 -1.39 -11.40
N ILE A 446 13.93 -1.72 -11.67
CA ILE A 446 14.65 -2.83 -11.04
C ILE A 446 15.53 -2.23 -9.93
N ASP A 447 15.58 -2.89 -8.78
CA ASP A 447 16.45 -2.48 -7.67
C ASP A 447 17.92 -2.85 -7.91
N GLU A 448 18.82 -2.37 -7.06
CA GLU A 448 20.25 -2.72 -7.09
C GLU A 448 20.51 -4.25 -7.02
N ASN A 449 19.54 -5.02 -6.51
CA ASN A 449 19.59 -6.47 -6.35
C ASN A 449 18.90 -7.24 -7.51
N GLY A 450 18.48 -6.59 -8.60
CA GLY A 450 17.79 -7.26 -9.71
C GLY A 450 16.29 -7.54 -9.46
N VAL A 451 15.78 -7.23 -8.25
CA VAL A 451 14.37 -7.41 -7.90
C VAL A 451 13.52 -6.30 -8.55
N GLN A 452 12.45 -6.69 -9.23
CA GLN A 452 11.50 -5.76 -9.82
C GLN A 452 10.71 -5.02 -8.72
N LYS A 453 10.95 -3.72 -8.56
CA LYS A 453 10.22 -2.85 -7.62
C LYS A 453 8.91 -2.35 -8.21
N ILE A 454 8.94 -1.95 -9.48
CA ILE A 454 7.75 -1.48 -10.21
C ILE A 454 7.66 -2.29 -11.51
N PRO A 455 6.59 -3.06 -11.72
CA PRO A 455 6.42 -3.85 -12.93
C PRO A 455 6.20 -2.96 -14.17
N PRO A 456 6.58 -3.43 -15.37
CA PRO A 456 6.21 -2.77 -16.62
C PRO A 456 4.70 -2.86 -16.79
N GLY A 457 4.05 -1.74 -17.05
CA GLY A 457 2.60 -1.71 -17.29
C GLY A 457 2.10 -0.27 -17.37
N MET A 458 0.79 -0.10 -17.25
CA MET A 458 0.18 1.23 -17.26
C MET A 458 -0.57 1.50 -15.96
N TRP A 459 -0.62 2.76 -15.58
CA TRP A 459 -1.31 3.25 -14.39
C TRP A 459 -2.51 4.08 -14.82
N ILE A 460 -3.68 3.79 -14.26
CA ILE A 460 -4.89 4.58 -14.40
C ILE A 460 -5.01 5.46 -13.15
N ILE A 461 -4.91 6.77 -13.34
CA ILE A 461 -5.04 7.78 -12.30
C ILE A 461 -6.41 8.47 -12.44
N PRO A 462 -7.35 8.24 -11.51
CA PRO A 462 -8.64 8.95 -11.50
C PRO A 462 -8.44 10.46 -11.39
N LEU A 463 -9.01 11.22 -12.33
CA LEU A 463 -8.93 12.67 -12.36
C LEU A 463 -10.14 13.29 -11.65
N PRO A 464 -9.97 14.45 -11.01
CA PRO A 464 -11.08 15.16 -10.39
C PRO A 464 -12.06 15.71 -11.42
N PHE A 465 -13.35 15.61 -11.10
CA PHE A 465 -14.39 16.41 -11.74
C PHE A 465 -14.38 17.84 -11.17
N ALA A 466 -15.17 18.73 -11.79
CA ALA A 466 -15.28 20.11 -11.33
C ALA A 466 -15.75 20.21 -9.86
N ASP A 467 -16.60 19.28 -9.41
CA ASP A 467 -17.17 19.25 -8.06
C ASP A 467 -16.13 18.86 -6.98
N ASP A 468 -15.08 18.12 -7.37
CA ASP A 468 -13.99 17.70 -6.48
C ASP A 468 -13.01 18.84 -6.20
N VAL A 469 -12.92 19.81 -7.12
CA VAL A 469 -11.96 20.92 -7.02
C VAL A 469 -12.51 21.99 -6.08
N ARG A 470 -11.92 22.08 -4.89
CA ARG A 470 -12.23 23.14 -3.92
C ARG A 470 -11.48 24.42 -4.23
N GLN A 471 -12.16 25.57 -4.15
CA GLN A 471 -11.52 26.88 -4.30
C GLN A 471 -10.76 27.23 -3.02
N ASN A 472 -9.51 27.67 -3.18
CA ASN A 472 -8.71 28.17 -2.07
C ASN A 472 -9.27 29.52 -1.58
N PRO A 473 -9.18 29.82 -0.28
CA PRO A 473 -9.53 31.14 0.23
C PRO A 473 -8.61 32.22 -0.38
N GLU A 474 -9.17 33.42 -0.61
CA GLU A 474 -8.39 34.57 -1.09
C GLU A 474 -7.30 34.91 -0.06
N SER A 475 -6.04 34.81 -0.49
CA SER A 475 -4.88 35.08 0.36
C SER A 475 -3.86 35.94 -0.39
N THR A 476 -3.23 36.88 0.31
CA THR A 476 -2.17 37.70 -0.25
C THR A 476 -0.90 36.87 -0.37
N VAL A 477 -0.45 36.65 -1.61
CA VAL A 477 0.78 35.89 -1.87
C VAL A 477 1.99 36.78 -1.60
N HIS A 478 2.60 36.62 -0.43
CA HIS A 478 3.88 37.25 -0.11
C HIS A 478 5.02 36.39 -0.66
N ARG A 479 5.76 36.93 -1.64
CA ARG A 479 6.95 36.25 -2.19
C ARG A 479 8.17 36.58 -1.32
N ALA A 480 8.92 35.54 -0.96
CA ALA A 480 10.19 35.70 -0.26
C ALA A 480 11.25 36.34 -1.16
N GLY A 481 12.13 37.15 -0.57
CA GLY A 481 13.28 37.72 -1.27
C GLY A 481 14.34 36.66 -1.61
N ASP A 482 15.19 36.94 -2.60
CA ASP A 482 16.19 36.00 -3.09
C ASP A 482 17.17 35.55 -2.00
N ALA A 483 17.56 36.44 -1.09
CA ALA A 483 18.42 36.13 0.05
C ALA A 483 17.82 35.06 0.99
N LEU A 484 16.50 35.12 1.24
CA LEU A 484 15.81 34.16 2.08
C LEU A 484 15.66 32.80 1.37
N ASN A 485 15.41 32.83 0.06
CA ASN A 485 15.36 31.64 -0.77
C ASN A 485 16.73 30.93 -0.81
N ASP A 486 17.83 31.68 -0.93
CA ASP A 486 19.19 31.13 -0.92
C ASP A 486 19.56 30.53 0.44
N ALA A 487 19.24 31.21 1.54
CA ALA A 487 19.41 30.66 2.88
C ALA A 487 18.61 29.35 3.08
N MET A 488 17.38 29.28 2.56
CA MET A 488 16.56 28.07 2.61
C MET A 488 17.12 26.94 1.73
N ARG A 489 17.73 27.24 0.58
CA ARG A 489 18.36 26.22 -0.28
C ARG A 489 19.46 25.45 0.45
N ASP A 490 20.26 26.14 1.27
CA ASP A 490 21.31 25.49 2.06
C ASP A 490 20.72 24.58 3.14
N VAL A 491 19.65 25.01 3.82
CA VAL A 491 18.91 24.16 4.78
C VAL A 491 18.37 22.91 4.08
N VAL A 492 17.70 23.06 2.93
CA VAL A 492 17.14 21.94 2.17
C VAL A 492 18.26 20.98 1.73
N ARG A 493 19.40 21.49 1.26
CA ARG A 493 20.55 20.66 0.84
C ARG A 493 21.10 19.79 1.97
N GLN A 494 21.18 20.33 3.19
CA GLN A 494 21.65 19.57 4.36
C GLN A 494 20.64 18.54 4.89
N LEU A 495 19.35 18.76 4.62
CA LEU A 495 18.26 17.88 5.03
C LEU A 495 17.84 16.86 3.97
N GLN A 496 18.53 16.80 2.82
CA GLN A 496 18.28 15.77 1.83
C GLN A 496 18.54 14.37 2.41
N LEU A 497 17.60 13.46 2.14
CA LEU A 497 17.76 12.05 2.48
C LEU A 497 18.94 11.45 1.69
N PRO A 498 19.57 10.36 2.19
CA PRO A 498 20.60 9.64 1.44
C PRO A 498 20.12 9.29 0.02
N LYS A 499 20.98 9.51 -0.98
CA LYS A 499 20.67 9.36 -2.43
C LYS A 499 19.56 10.31 -2.96
N ALA A 500 19.06 11.26 -2.17
CA ALA A 500 17.94 12.15 -2.49
C ALA A 500 16.65 11.42 -2.92
N VAL A 501 16.48 10.16 -2.48
CA VAL A 501 15.33 9.33 -2.80
C VAL A 501 14.54 9.03 -1.52
N TYR A 502 13.24 9.33 -1.54
CA TYR A 502 12.30 8.88 -0.51
C TYR A 502 11.87 7.45 -0.80
N ASP A 503 12.00 6.58 0.20
CA ASP A 503 11.64 5.16 0.11
C ASP A 503 10.52 4.87 1.13
N PRO A 504 9.26 4.66 0.68
CA PRO A 504 8.12 4.42 1.56
C PRO A 504 8.28 3.20 2.47
N SER A 505 8.97 2.15 2.02
CA SER A 505 9.13 0.89 2.77
C SER A 505 9.90 1.05 4.09
N LYS A 506 10.64 2.14 4.26
CA LYS A 506 11.38 2.44 5.50
C LYS A 506 10.51 2.99 6.62
N TYR A 507 9.28 3.39 6.31
CA TYR A 507 8.35 4.06 7.22
C TYR A 507 7.08 3.22 7.40
N PRO A 508 7.12 2.15 8.21
CA PRO A 508 5.93 1.36 8.52
C PRO A 508 4.94 2.19 9.35
N ASN A 509 3.65 1.88 9.27
CA ASN A 509 2.61 2.54 10.05
C ASN A 509 2.79 2.24 11.56
N PRO A 510 3.10 3.24 12.41
CA PRO A 510 3.38 3.02 13.83
C PRO A 510 2.21 2.42 14.60
N SER A 511 0.99 2.87 14.31
CA SER A 511 -0.22 2.41 15.00
C SER A 511 -0.52 0.94 14.70
N LEU A 512 -0.34 0.51 13.45
CA LEU A 512 -0.49 -0.90 13.07
C LEU A 512 0.61 -1.77 13.67
N GLN A 513 1.87 -1.33 13.57
CA GLN A 513 2.99 -2.07 14.16
C GLN A 513 2.82 -2.23 15.67
N TRP A 514 2.36 -1.19 16.35
CA TRP A 514 2.06 -1.23 17.77
C TRP A 514 0.92 -2.19 18.10
N HIS A 515 -0.20 -2.10 17.37
CA HIS A 515 -1.34 -3.00 17.53
C HIS A 515 -0.93 -4.47 17.39
N TYR A 516 -0.14 -4.79 16.37
CA TYR A 516 0.35 -6.12 16.08
C TYR A 516 1.41 -6.60 17.07
N ARG A 517 2.28 -5.71 17.55
CA ARG A 517 3.25 -6.03 18.59
C ARG A 517 2.57 -6.35 19.92
N ILE A 518 1.52 -5.62 20.28
CA ILE A 518 0.71 -5.93 21.46
C ILE A 518 0.01 -7.28 21.27
N LEU A 519 -0.62 -7.53 20.11
CA LEU A 519 -1.32 -8.78 19.85
C LEU A 519 -0.37 -9.98 19.94
N GLN A 520 0.86 -9.83 19.42
CA GLN A 520 1.92 -10.81 19.57
C GLN A 520 2.32 -11.02 21.03
N ALA A 521 2.47 -9.96 21.82
CA ALA A 521 2.80 -10.07 23.24
C ALA A 521 1.70 -10.80 24.03
N ILE A 522 0.42 -10.51 23.75
CA ILE A 522 -0.73 -11.22 24.34
C ILE A 522 -0.71 -12.70 23.94
N ALA A 523 -0.52 -13.01 22.66
CA ALA A 523 -0.53 -14.38 22.18
C ALA A 523 0.66 -15.20 22.70
N LEU A 524 1.79 -14.56 22.95
CA LEU A 524 3.01 -15.21 23.42
C LEU A 524 3.20 -15.13 24.95
N ASP A 525 2.27 -14.56 25.71
CA ASP A 525 2.42 -14.26 27.14
C ASP A 525 3.74 -13.52 27.46
N GLU A 526 4.15 -12.59 26.59
CA GLU A 526 5.33 -11.73 26.79
C GLU A 526 4.92 -10.41 27.45
N ASP A 527 5.87 -9.77 28.15
CA ASP A 527 5.65 -8.44 28.72
C ASP A 527 5.34 -7.40 27.62
N PHE A 528 4.40 -6.51 27.93
CA PHE A 528 4.05 -5.44 27.02
C PHE A 528 5.23 -4.47 26.83
N PRO A 529 5.61 -4.16 25.58
CA PRO A 529 6.58 -3.09 25.34
C PRO A 529 6.03 -1.76 25.92
N GLU A 530 6.90 -0.92 26.47
CA GLU A 530 6.47 0.35 27.09
C GLU A 530 6.19 1.46 26.07
N SER A 531 6.83 1.43 24.90
CA SER A 531 6.69 2.48 23.88
C SER A 531 6.77 1.94 22.45
N PRO A 532 6.00 2.52 21.51
CA PRO A 532 6.10 2.18 20.10
C PRO A 532 7.37 2.77 19.47
N ASP A 533 8.06 2.00 18.62
CA ASP A 533 9.14 2.51 17.76
C ASP A 533 8.54 3.22 16.54
N ASP A 534 8.40 4.54 16.65
CA ASP A 534 7.86 5.39 15.57
C ASP A 534 8.97 5.95 14.69
N LYS A 535 9.11 5.37 13.49
CA LYS A 535 10.07 5.81 12.47
C LYS A 535 9.63 7.05 11.69
N THR A 536 8.37 7.47 11.82
CA THR A 536 7.83 8.66 11.15
C THR A 536 8.22 9.96 11.86
N VAL A 537 8.58 9.89 13.14
CA VAL A 537 9.06 11.05 13.90
C VAL A 537 10.41 11.54 13.34
N PRO A 538 10.54 12.84 13.02
CA PRO A 538 11.81 13.40 12.58
C PRO A 538 12.91 13.22 13.63
N LYS A 539 14.12 12.85 13.18
CA LYS A 539 15.28 12.70 14.06
C LYS A 539 15.85 14.07 14.46
N TYR A 540 15.17 14.78 15.35
CA TYR A 540 15.49 16.16 15.75
C TYR A 540 16.97 16.36 16.10
N ARG A 541 17.58 15.46 16.89
CA ARG A 541 19.01 15.53 17.24
C ARG A 541 19.93 15.54 16.01
N GLN A 542 19.62 14.73 15.00
CA GLN A 542 20.41 14.67 13.76
C GLN A 542 20.16 15.89 12.87
N VAL A 543 18.91 16.37 12.81
CA VAL A 543 18.52 17.59 12.11
C VAL A 543 19.26 18.79 12.69
N HIS A 544 19.25 18.98 14.01
CA HIS A 544 19.96 20.07 14.68
C HIS A 544 21.47 20.00 14.45
N LYS A 545 22.09 18.81 14.48
CA LYS A 545 23.52 18.65 14.23
C LYS A 545 23.93 19.01 12.80
N ARG A 546 23.07 18.77 11.80
CA ARG A 546 23.38 19.01 10.37
C ARG A 546 23.00 20.40 9.89
N ALA A 547 21.81 20.85 10.28
CA ALA A 547 21.18 22.06 9.73
C ALA A 547 20.98 23.17 10.76
N GLY A 548 21.32 22.95 12.04
CA GLY A 548 21.03 23.89 13.14
C GLY A 548 21.51 25.31 12.86
N ASP A 549 22.77 25.49 12.49
CA ASP A 549 23.35 26.80 12.22
C ASP A 549 22.71 27.50 11.01
N TYR A 550 22.36 26.73 9.97
CA TYR A 550 21.69 27.26 8.78
C TYR A 550 20.24 27.66 9.07
N ILE A 551 19.53 26.91 9.90
CA ILE A 551 18.17 27.22 10.34
C ILE A 551 18.17 28.52 11.17
N LEU A 552 19.15 28.71 12.05
CA LEU A 552 19.29 29.94 12.82
C LEU A 552 19.55 31.15 11.93
N LYS A 553 20.47 31.03 10.97
CA LYS A 553 20.74 32.09 9.97
C LYS A 553 19.50 32.43 9.14
N TRP A 554 18.76 31.42 8.69
CA TRP A 554 17.50 31.63 7.96
C TRP A 554 16.44 32.33 8.83
N ALA A 555 16.34 31.97 10.12
CA ALA A 555 15.42 32.61 11.05
C ALA A 555 15.78 34.06 11.36
N GLU A 556 17.08 34.41 11.39
CA GLU A 556 17.54 35.79 11.52
C GLU A 556 17.19 36.61 10.27
N GLU A 557 17.47 36.08 9.07
CA GLU A 557 17.14 36.72 7.80
C GLU A 557 15.62 36.93 7.64
N LEU A 558 14.81 35.95 8.05
CA LEU A 558 13.35 36.07 8.04
C LEU A 558 12.88 37.20 8.95
N LYS A 559 13.49 37.35 10.14
CA LYS A 559 13.14 38.44 11.07
C LYS A 559 13.50 39.81 10.52
N LEU A 560 14.65 39.93 9.85
CA LEU A 560 15.08 41.16 9.18
C LEU A 560 14.07 41.56 8.09
N GLN A 561 13.78 40.64 7.16
CA GLN A 561 12.84 40.90 6.07
C GLN A 561 11.40 41.13 6.56
N ALA A 562 10.97 40.44 7.61
CA ALA A 562 9.68 40.69 8.23
C ALA A 562 9.62 42.08 8.89
N SER A 563 10.71 42.54 9.51
CA SER A 563 10.77 43.88 10.11
C SER A 563 10.75 44.99 9.06
N GLU A 564 11.33 44.76 7.88
CA GLU A 564 11.33 45.66 6.73
C GLU A 564 9.97 45.70 6.02
N MET A 565 9.30 44.56 5.86
CA MET A 565 8.00 44.47 5.18
C MET A 565 6.81 44.89 6.05
N PHE A 566 6.82 44.58 7.35
CA PHE A 566 5.68 44.81 8.24
C PHE A 566 5.88 45.95 9.25
N GLY A 567 6.98 46.71 9.16
CA GLY A 567 7.19 47.91 9.95
C GLY A 567 7.10 47.69 11.46
N GLY A 568 8.11 47.01 12.04
CA GLY A 568 8.30 46.97 13.50
C GLY A 568 7.49 45.92 14.27
N SER A 569 8.22 45.00 14.91
CA SER A 569 7.78 43.95 15.84
C SER A 569 6.62 43.05 15.39
N VAL A 570 6.95 41.99 14.65
CA VAL A 570 6.13 40.77 14.69
C VAL A 570 6.43 40.06 16.02
N ALA A 571 5.62 40.35 17.04
CA ALA A 571 5.60 39.56 18.26
C ALA A 571 5.28 38.11 17.89
N ALA A 572 6.15 37.17 18.28
CA ALA A 572 5.96 35.74 18.10
C ALA A 572 4.73 35.27 18.89
N THR A 573 3.55 35.37 18.28
CA THR A 573 2.33 34.84 18.86
C THR A 573 2.16 33.42 18.34
N SER A 574 2.68 32.49 19.14
CA SER A 574 2.38 31.06 19.05
C SER A 574 0.86 30.88 18.99
N THR A 575 0.34 30.37 17.88
CA THR A 575 -1.07 29.96 17.70
C THR A 575 -1.37 28.63 18.40
N LEU A 576 -1.02 28.53 19.68
CA LEU A 576 -1.47 27.48 20.58
C LEU A 576 -2.43 28.12 21.58
N VAL A 577 -3.71 28.09 21.23
CA VAL A 577 -4.82 28.54 22.08
C VAL A 577 -4.84 27.67 23.35
N LYS A 578 -4.30 28.21 24.43
CA LYS A 578 -4.51 27.70 25.79
C LYS A 578 -5.93 28.11 26.20
N ARG A 579 -6.87 27.17 26.15
CA ARG A 579 -8.25 27.37 26.60
C ARG A 579 -8.25 27.73 28.09
N GLY A 580 -8.46 29.00 28.41
CA GLY A 580 -8.81 29.46 29.74
C GLY A 580 -10.32 29.45 29.89
N ALA A 581 -10.83 28.61 30.78
CA ALA A 581 -12.23 28.62 31.19
C ALA A 581 -12.57 29.94 31.90
N LYS A 582 -13.74 30.52 31.58
CA LYS A 582 -14.65 31.08 32.60
C LYS A 582 -16.01 31.44 32.02
N THR A 583 -17.00 30.92 32.73
CA THR A 583 -18.45 31.10 32.63
C THR A 583 -18.87 32.50 33.09
N GLU A 584 -19.85 33.07 32.37
CA GLU A 584 -20.89 34.04 32.74
C GLU A 584 -20.55 35.32 33.53
N ALA A 585 -20.84 36.49 32.92
CA ALA A 585 -21.81 37.46 33.43
C ALA A 585 -22.15 38.53 32.36
N ALA A 586 -23.40 38.97 32.39
CA ALA A 586 -24.08 39.89 31.46
C ALA A 586 -23.61 41.36 31.49
N GLY A 587 -23.92 42.11 30.42
CA GLY A 587 -23.94 43.59 30.46
C GLY A 587 -23.77 44.30 29.11
N GLU A 588 -24.90 44.63 28.46
CA GLU A 588 -25.22 45.85 27.69
C GLU A 588 -24.21 46.52 26.71
N HIS A 589 -24.69 46.70 25.47
CA HIS A 589 -24.26 47.65 24.43
C HIS A 589 -24.19 49.12 24.94
N PRO A 590 -23.44 50.08 24.31
CA PRO A 590 -23.47 50.31 22.86
C PRO A 590 -22.20 50.79 22.12
N SER A 591 -22.27 50.56 20.81
CA SER A 591 -21.57 51.14 19.65
C SER A 591 -20.49 52.22 19.89
N LYS A 592 -19.24 51.90 19.51
CA LYS A 592 -18.19 52.88 19.23
C LYS A 592 -17.75 52.77 17.77
N ARG A 593 -17.96 53.87 17.04
CA ARG A 593 -17.54 54.11 15.65
C ARG A 593 -16.08 53.72 15.45
N VAL A 594 -15.82 52.90 14.43
CA VAL A 594 -14.47 52.67 13.91
C VAL A 594 -14.06 53.92 13.13
N LYS A 595 -12.93 54.49 13.54
CA LYS A 595 -12.23 55.57 12.86
C LYS A 595 -11.44 54.92 11.72
N VAL A 596 -11.87 55.12 10.48
CA VAL A 596 -11.09 54.74 9.30
C VAL A 596 -10.06 55.83 9.08
N GLU A 597 -8.79 55.44 9.00
CA GLU A 597 -7.68 56.31 8.64
C GLU A 597 -7.74 56.58 7.13
N ASP A 598 -7.72 57.87 6.76
CA ASP A 598 -7.67 58.35 5.37
C ASP A 598 -6.40 57.83 4.68
N SER A 599 -6.57 57.17 3.54
CA SER A 599 -5.49 56.86 2.61
C SER A 599 -5.93 57.27 1.20
N GLU A 600 -5.46 58.42 0.75
CA GLU A 600 -5.79 59.08 -0.52
C GLU A 600 -5.59 58.18 -1.75
N ALA A 601 -4.75 57.13 -1.65
CA ALA A 601 -4.47 56.18 -2.73
C ALA A 601 -5.59 55.14 -2.98
N GLY A 602 -6.43 54.84 -1.98
CA GLY A 602 -7.50 53.84 -2.14
C GLY A 602 -8.68 54.35 -2.99
N VAL A 603 -8.95 55.65 -2.91
CA VAL A 603 -10.07 56.30 -3.60
C VAL A 603 -9.82 56.36 -5.11
N GLU A 604 -8.58 56.55 -5.55
CA GLU A 604 -8.23 56.64 -6.98
C GLU A 604 -8.43 55.29 -7.70
N ASP A 605 -8.01 54.18 -7.08
CA ASP A 605 -8.14 52.84 -7.64
C ASP A 605 -9.59 52.35 -7.69
N GLU A 606 -10.42 52.69 -6.70
CA GLU A 606 -11.85 52.38 -6.70
C GLU A 606 -12.60 53.12 -7.80
N VAL A 607 -12.36 54.42 -7.96
CA VAL A 607 -13.00 55.24 -9.00
C VAL A 607 -12.58 54.77 -10.40
N LYS A 608 -11.31 54.42 -10.60
CA LYS A 608 -10.79 53.89 -11.89
C LYS A 608 -11.40 52.54 -12.24
N LYS A 609 -11.56 51.63 -11.28
CA LYS A 609 -12.24 50.33 -11.48
C LYS A 609 -13.73 50.51 -11.81
N CYS A 610 -14.40 51.49 -11.18
CA CYS A 610 -15.80 51.80 -11.46
C CYS A 610 -15.99 52.48 -12.82
N TYR A 611 -15.03 53.28 -13.30
CA TYR A 611 -15.03 53.84 -14.65
C TYR A 611 -14.87 52.75 -15.72
N ALA A 612 -13.91 51.84 -15.55
CA ALA A 612 -13.71 50.72 -16.48
C ALA A 612 -14.94 49.79 -16.59
N LYS A 613 -15.78 49.76 -15.56
CA LYS A 613 -17.04 48.97 -15.51
C LYS A 613 -18.29 49.78 -15.89
N GLY A 614 -18.17 51.08 -16.17
CA GLY A 614 -19.30 51.96 -16.50
C GLY A 614 -20.29 52.20 -15.35
N THR A 615 -19.85 52.05 -14.09
CA THR A 615 -20.71 52.14 -12.89
C THR A 615 -20.41 53.35 -12.01
N VAL A 616 -19.85 54.43 -12.56
CA VAL A 616 -19.47 55.64 -11.81
C VAL A 616 -20.67 56.29 -11.11
N SER A 617 -21.86 56.18 -11.70
CA SER A 617 -23.13 56.68 -11.13
C SER A 617 -23.54 56.06 -9.78
N LYS A 618 -22.98 54.88 -9.44
CA LYS A 618 -23.26 54.16 -8.19
C LYS A 618 -22.41 54.64 -7.01
N LEU A 619 -21.32 55.38 -7.25
CA LEU A 619 -20.45 55.91 -6.19
C LEU A 619 -21.18 56.95 -5.32
N THR A 620 -20.77 57.09 -4.06
CA THR A 620 -21.35 58.09 -3.16
C THR A 620 -20.81 59.49 -3.49
N VAL A 621 -21.58 60.53 -3.17
CA VAL A 621 -21.19 61.93 -3.46
C VAL A 621 -19.91 62.32 -2.71
N ALA A 622 -19.64 61.71 -1.54
CA ALA A 622 -18.42 61.93 -0.77
C ALA A 622 -17.17 61.48 -1.55
N VAL A 623 -17.17 60.24 -2.04
CA VAL A 623 -16.07 59.64 -2.81
C VAL A 623 -15.81 60.41 -4.12
N LEU A 624 -16.87 60.84 -4.81
CA LEU A 624 -16.75 61.66 -6.04
C LEU A 624 -16.14 63.04 -5.76
N LYS A 625 -16.49 63.68 -4.63
CA LYS A 625 -15.93 64.99 -4.26
C LYS A 625 -14.48 64.87 -3.81
N GLU A 626 -14.14 63.81 -3.08
CA GLU A 626 -12.78 63.53 -2.61
C GLU A 626 -11.84 63.28 -3.80
N PHE A 627 -12.26 62.48 -4.78
CA PHE A 627 -11.52 62.28 -6.03
C PHE A 627 -11.35 63.58 -6.83
N LEU A 628 -12.41 64.37 -7.00
CA LEU A 628 -12.34 65.65 -7.71
C LEU A 628 -11.47 66.68 -6.97
N HIS A 629 -11.47 66.66 -5.63
CA HIS A 629 -10.61 67.51 -4.80
C HIS A 629 -9.13 67.11 -4.94
N ALA A 630 -8.82 65.81 -4.89
CA ALA A 630 -7.47 65.27 -5.10
C ALA A 630 -6.91 65.60 -6.49
N HIS A 631 -7.78 65.80 -7.49
CA HIS A 631 -7.40 66.20 -8.84
C HIS A 631 -7.65 67.69 -9.15
N GLY A 632 -7.89 68.52 -8.13
CA GLY A 632 -7.97 69.98 -8.25
C GLY A 632 -9.16 70.49 -9.06
N ARG A 633 -10.25 69.72 -9.20
CA ARG A 633 -11.46 70.09 -9.95
C ARG A 633 -12.60 70.55 -9.02
N ALA A 634 -13.51 71.35 -9.58
CA ALA A 634 -14.62 71.92 -8.85
C ALA A 634 -15.61 70.85 -8.32
N THR A 635 -15.85 70.85 -7.01
CA THR A 635 -16.72 69.90 -6.28
C THR A 635 -18.16 70.39 -6.10
N ALA A 636 -18.52 71.53 -6.70
CA ALA A 636 -19.86 72.12 -6.60
C ALA A 636 -20.81 71.54 -7.67
N GLY A 637 -22.00 71.07 -7.27
CA GLY A 637 -23.01 70.54 -8.20
C GLY A 637 -23.85 69.42 -7.63
N LYS A 638 -24.84 68.97 -8.41
CA LYS A 638 -25.61 67.75 -8.14
C LYS A 638 -24.76 66.52 -8.46
N LYS A 639 -25.20 65.34 -8.00
CA LYS A 639 -24.47 64.07 -8.20
C LYS A 639 -24.17 63.79 -9.69
N ALA A 640 -25.12 64.09 -10.58
CA ALA A 640 -24.93 63.94 -12.02
C ALA A 640 -23.75 64.79 -12.54
N ASP A 641 -23.69 66.07 -12.16
CA ASP A 641 -22.62 66.97 -12.57
C ASP A 641 -21.22 66.53 -12.07
N LEU A 642 -21.16 65.83 -10.93
CA LEU A 642 -19.91 65.28 -10.41
C LEU A 642 -19.48 64.01 -11.15
N VAL A 643 -20.44 63.15 -11.52
CA VAL A 643 -20.19 61.96 -12.34
C VAL A 643 -19.67 62.36 -13.72
N ASP A 644 -20.34 63.30 -14.39
CA ASP A 644 -19.92 63.80 -15.71
C ASP A 644 -18.50 64.38 -15.69
N ARG A 645 -18.12 65.07 -14.61
CA ARG A 645 -16.75 65.63 -14.46
C ARG A 645 -15.69 64.57 -14.21
N VAL A 646 -16.03 63.49 -13.51
CA VAL A 646 -15.13 62.35 -13.31
C VAL A 646 -14.97 61.59 -14.62
N GLU A 647 -16.05 61.39 -15.38
CA GLU A 647 -15.99 60.77 -16.71
C GLU A 647 -15.18 61.61 -17.70
N GLN A 648 -15.41 62.92 -17.77
CA GLN A 648 -14.60 63.85 -18.56
C GLN A 648 -13.12 63.87 -18.17
N TYR A 649 -12.80 63.67 -16.88
CA TYR A 649 -11.41 63.62 -16.43
C TYR A 649 -10.69 62.38 -17.00
N PHE A 650 -11.35 61.22 -17.04
CA PHE A 650 -10.78 60.01 -17.61
C PHE A 650 -10.77 60.03 -19.14
N GLU A 651 -11.78 60.63 -19.78
CA GLU A 651 -11.82 60.80 -21.25
C GLU A 651 -10.73 61.74 -21.78
N GLN A 652 -10.34 62.76 -21.02
CA GLN A 652 -9.23 63.67 -21.40
C GLN A 652 -7.83 63.06 -21.19
N LYS A 653 -7.73 61.93 -20.48
CA LYS A 653 -6.47 61.26 -20.12
C LYS A 653 -6.19 60.04 -21.00
N ILE A 654 -7.16 59.65 -21.84
CA ILE A 654 -7.04 58.68 -22.95
C ILE A 654 -6.65 59.48 -24.20
#